data_AF-A0ABD2Q149-F1
#
_entry.id   AF-A0ABD2Q149-F1
#
_cell.length_a   1.000
_cell.length_b   1.000
_cell.length_c   1.000
_cell.angle_alpha   90.00
_cell.angle_beta   90.00
_cell.angle_gamma   90.00
#
_symmetry.space_group_name_H-M   'P 1'
#
loop_
_entity.id
_entity.type
_entity.pdbx_description
1 polymer ?
#
loop_
_entity_poly.entity_id
_entity_poly.type
_entity_poly.pdbx_seq_one_letter_code
_entity_poly.pdbx_strand_id
1 'polypeptide(L)'
;MEFKNNPLFSDIEPLKQDDVEREVFRIHYTEEFAECHDYLRALMSNDERSERALLVTKQAIDLNPANYTTWDYRRNIIGSIGYDLGPEKEFISEMVMNNPKNYQVWFHRQWVLTKELEQDSSDIALTKQAKSELEFLKEIFEDDSKNYHAWQYFRWMCSKLNISPTKQLEYVGVLLVSDIYNNSAWNHRFYTVTNDEGLTPDTYEREFNFVTNVLGEKETCNNESAWHYFTGLLNVEKPFSEPSKASLLRDALQFAEKLSSDLGSDAPAPLLSFLVDTHFDLIAIDRASSEKSQEIMSKLCERLANEVDKIRVNYWNYRKLHLVNRVFPTQRYIENPFLERNDGASLPKEELSALAMSVASYCVTNAPNRRDMSIYTGGMGSYWALWHVASRLPDNDQQKGSFLATVHRSFKQCVQQLIHSKTSNEDKHSFICGNLGIYTCAACVGKAMNDLELVNLCLREIINSATYFGQNVDIYSFGSDEMFVGRAGVLIAFATLRAFHIDIKPHNEVIKHLCSLIILSGSQYSIATRHKCPLMFQYHGTQYLGAAHGVVGIIYALLLFWDLWREEHGGESARMVRETVDILLDRYTSDDGNLIPATGDRVPQPGSDRELIHWCHGASGAIILYAKAFRVWNDAKYLKACEACANLIWRRGFLKKGPGICHGVAGSGYAFLLMHRLTGEQVWLDRAIAFAALQQQPSISKQQRQPDHPLSLYEGSAGTACFYADCSKPSEHDATGLQMNAEEARRLALHYSKLCYDQSKPSATRKFGIYTGFAG
;
A
#
# COMPACT_ATOMS: atom_id res chain seq x y z
N MET A 1 -12.01 -39.53 -50.92
CA MET A 1 -11.96 -39.70 -52.39
C MET A 1 -10.51 -39.55 -52.81
N GLU A 2 -10.00 -40.33 -53.76
CA GLU A 2 -8.69 -40.07 -54.38
C GLU A 2 -8.87 -39.05 -55.50
N PHE A 3 -8.20 -37.90 -55.41
CA PHE A 3 -8.35 -36.79 -56.36
C PHE A 3 -7.51 -37.02 -57.62
N LYS A 4 -6.31 -37.59 -57.46
CA LYS A 4 -5.35 -37.86 -58.52
C LYS A 4 -5.89 -38.75 -59.65
N ASN A 5 -6.82 -39.64 -59.34
CA ASN A 5 -7.42 -40.56 -60.31
C ASN A 5 -8.83 -40.14 -60.74
N ASN A 6 -9.32 -38.99 -60.26
CA ASN A 6 -10.66 -38.50 -60.58
C ASN A 6 -10.63 -37.57 -61.81
N PRO A 7 -11.33 -37.91 -62.91
CA PRO A 7 -11.37 -37.08 -64.12
C PRO A 7 -11.76 -35.61 -63.89
N LEU A 8 -12.56 -35.33 -62.85
CA LEU A 8 -13.00 -33.98 -62.47
C LEU A 8 -11.84 -33.04 -62.05
N PHE A 9 -10.70 -33.61 -61.67
CA PHE A 9 -9.51 -32.90 -61.20
C PHE A 9 -8.30 -33.09 -62.13
N SER A 10 -8.50 -33.66 -63.33
CA SER A 10 -7.42 -33.98 -64.27
C SER A 10 -6.66 -32.75 -64.81
N ASP A 11 -7.27 -31.57 -64.73
CA ASP A 11 -6.70 -30.27 -65.10
C ASP A 11 -5.97 -29.56 -63.94
N ILE A 12 -6.04 -30.10 -62.72
CA ILE A 12 -5.45 -29.48 -61.53
C ILE A 12 -4.09 -30.11 -61.20
N GLU A 13 -3.05 -29.28 -61.18
CA GLU A 13 -1.74 -29.69 -60.66
C GLU A 13 -1.71 -29.48 -59.13
N PRO A 14 -1.51 -30.53 -58.31
CA PRO A 14 -1.53 -30.44 -56.85
C PRO A 14 -0.36 -29.60 -56.31
N LEU A 15 -0.64 -28.67 -55.38
CA LEU A 15 0.35 -27.74 -54.83
C LEU A 15 0.82 -28.19 -53.45
N LYS A 16 2.09 -28.63 -53.36
CA LYS A 16 2.69 -29.11 -52.11
C LYS A 16 2.82 -28.02 -51.05
N GLN A 17 2.76 -28.42 -49.78
CA GLN A 17 3.05 -27.53 -48.66
C GLN A 17 4.52 -27.06 -48.71
N ASP A 18 4.74 -25.76 -48.62
CA ASP A 18 6.07 -25.14 -48.63
C ASP A 18 6.70 -25.17 -47.22
N ASP A 19 7.31 -26.31 -46.89
CA ASP A 19 8.05 -26.54 -45.64
C ASP A 19 9.58 -26.47 -45.82
N VAL A 20 10.06 -26.00 -46.99
CA VAL A 20 11.45 -26.22 -47.46
C VAL A 20 12.51 -25.56 -46.55
N GLU A 21 12.15 -24.53 -45.77
CA GLU A 21 13.08 -23.80 -44.89
C GLU A 21 12.85 -24.03 -43.37
N ARG A 22 11.86 -24.84 -42.96
CA ARG A 22 11.50 -25.00 -41.53
C ARG A 22 11.61 -26.45 -41.06
N GLU A 23 12.71 -26.78 -40.39
CA GLU A 23 12.93 -28.13 -39.80
C GLU A 23 12.20 -28.37 -38.46
N VAL A 24 11.37 -27.44 -37.99
CA VAL A 24 10.69 -27.56 -36.69
C VAL A 24 9.21 -27.93 -36.86
N PHE A 25 8.75 -28.92 -36.08
CA PHE A 25 7.34 -29.36 -36.00
C PHE A 25 6.74 -29.93 -37.31
N ARG A 26 7.55 -30.53 -38.19
CA ARG A 26 7.04 -31.19 -39.41
C ARG A 26 6.14 -32.37 -39.06
N ILE A 27 4.93 -32.36 -39.61
CA ILE A 27 3.95 -33.44 -39.44
C ILE A 27 4.19 -34.51 -40.51
N HIS A 28 4.28 -35.77 -40.10
CA HIS A 28 4.27 -36.90 -41.02
C HIS A 28 2.82 -37.21 -41.44
N TYR A 29 2.33 -36.47 -42.43
CA TYR A 29 0.98 -36.63 -42.95
C TYR A 29 0.76 -38.01 -43.57
N THR A 30 -0.48 -38.52 -43.48
CA THR A 30 -0.92 -39.65 -44.31
C THR A 30 -0.98 -39.24 -45.78
N GLU A 31 -0.92 -40.21 -46.69
CA GLU A 31 -1.03 -39.93 -48.14
C GLU A 31 -2.35 -39.24 -48.48
N GLU A 32 -3.46 -39.69 -47.89
CA GLU A 32 -4.78 -39.07 -48.05
C GLU A 32 -4.79 -37.61 -47.58
N PHE A 33 -4.19 -37.32 -46.42
CA PHE A 33 -4.15 -35.96 -45.89
C PHE A 33 -3.33 -35.03 -46.79
N ALA A 34 -2.14 -35.50 -47.20
CA ALA A 34 -1.24 -34.75 -48.06
C ALA A 34 -1.89 -34.48 -49.43
N GLU A 35 -2.46 -35.51 -50.06
CA GLU A 35 -3.13 -35.37 -51.35
C GLU A 35 -4.28 -34.37 -51.27
N CYS A 36 -5.22 -34.55 -50.34
CA CYS A 36 -6.37 -33.66 -50.18
C CYS A 36 -5.94 -32.19 -50.00
N HIS A 37 -4.96 -31.94 -49.13
CA HIS A 37 -4.50 -30.58 -48.86
C HIS A 37 -3.63 -30.01 -49.99
N ASP A 38 -2.97 -30.83 -50.80
CA ASP A 38 -2.26 -30.36 -52.00
C ASP A 38 -3.25 -29.85 -53.06
N TYR A 39 -4.34 -30.58 -53.30
CA TYR A 39 -5.42 -30.11 -54.18
C TYR A 39 -6.13 -28.88 -53.63
N LEU A 40 -6.40 -28.85 -52.31
CA LEU A 40 -6.96 -27.67 -51.66
C LEU A 40 -6.09 -26.43 -51.90
N ARG A 41 -4.77 -26.53 -51.69
CA ARG A 41 -3.82 -25.45 -51.91
C ARG A 41 -3.82 -24.98 -53.37
N ALA A 42 -3.85 -25.90 -54.33
CA ALA A 42 -3.87 -25.57 -55.76
C ALA A 42 -5.14 -24.81 -56.16
N LEU A 43 -6.31 -25.24 -55.65
CA LEU A 43 -7.57 -24.55 -55.90
C LEU A 43 -7.58 -23.17 -55.25
N MET A 44 -7.12 -23.07 -54.00
CA MET A 44 -7.01 -21.81 -53.28
C MET A 44 -6.06 -20.82 -53.95
N SER A 45 -4.91 -21.27 -54.47
CA SER A 45 -3.95 -20.41 -55.15
C SER A 45 -4.51 -19.80 -56.44
N ASN A 46 -5.49 -20.47 -57.04
CA ASN A 46 -6.19 -20.02 -58.25
C ASN A 46 -7.53 -19.29 -57.94
N ASP A 47 -7.91 -19.14 -56.67
CA ASP A 47 -9.24 -18.66 -56.22
C ASP A 47 -10.41 -19.35 -56.96
N GLU A 48 -10.31 -20.67 -57.16
CA GLU A 48 -11.34 -21.41 -57.91
C GLU A 48 -12.61 -21.64 -57.08
N ARG A 49 -13.68 -20.90 -57.40
CA ARG A 49 -14.98 -21.02 -56.72
C ARG A 49 -15.96 -21.87 -57.51
N SER A 50 -15.89 -23.19 -57.30
CA SER A 50 -16.66 -24.19 -58.04
C SER A 50 -17.25 -25.27 -57.13
N GLU A 51 -18.22 -26.05 -57.63
CA GLU A 51 -18.74 -27.22 -56.91
C GLU A 51 -17.65 -28.27 -56.62
N ARG A 52 -16.70 -28.47 -57.54
CA ARG A 52 -15.58 -29.39 -57.30
C ARG A 52 -14.66 -28.88 -56.19
N ALA A 53 -14.43 -27.58 -56.10
CA ALA A 53 -13.69 -27.00 -54.97
C ALA A 53 -14.44 -27.19 -53.65
N LEU A 54 -15.77 -27.09 -53.67
CA LEU A 54 -16.61 -27.38 -52.50
C LEU A 54 -16.45 -28.84 -52.02
N LEU A 55 -16.35 -29.80 -52.94
CA LEU A 55 -16.07 -31.21 -52.60
C LEU A 55 -14.71 -31.38 -51.93
N VAL A 56 -13.66 -30.71 -52.42
CA VAL A 56 -12.33 -30.76 -51.79
C VAL A 56 -12.37 -30.18 -50.38
N THR A 57 -13.03 -29.03 -50.18
CA THR A 57 -13.14 -28.44 -48.83
C THR A 57 -13.86 -29.37 -47.85
N LYS A 58 -14.87 -30.14 -48.29
CA LYS A 58 -15.55 -31.13 -47.44
C LYS A 58 -14.56 -32.17 -46.92
N GLN A 59 -13.83 -32.86 -47.81
CA GLN A 59 -12.87 -33.87 -47.39
C GLN A 59 -11.72 -33.29 -46.56
N ALA A 60 -11.26 -32.07 -46.88
CA ALA A 60 -10.23 -31.41 -46.09
C ALA A 60 -10.69 -31.07 -44.67
N ILE A 61 -11.96 -30.68 -44.50
CA ILE A 61 -12.59 -30.45 -43.20
C ILE A 61 -12.77 -31.75 -42.43
N ASP A 62 -13.18 -32.84 -43.08
CA ASP A 62 -13.29 -34.15 -42.43
C ASP A 62 -11.94 -34.62 -41.85
N LEU A 63 -10.84 -34.31 -42.55
CA LEU A 63 -9.47 -34.63 -42.13
C LEU A 63 -8.91 -33.67 -41.08
N ASN A 64 -9.28 -32.39 -41.12
CA ASN A 64 -8.87 -31.39 -40.15
C ASN A 64 -9.95 -30.30 -39.97
N PRO A 65 -10.93 -30.52 -39.08
CA PRO A 65 -12.01 -29.57 -38.88
C PRO A 65 -11.55 -28.27 -38.21
N ALA A 66 -10.32 -28.20 -37.68
CA ALA A 66 -9.76 -26.99 -37.08
C ALA A 66 -9.09 -26.05 -38.10
N ASN A 67 -8.96 -26.46 -39.37
CA ASN A 67 -8.36 -25.63 -40.41
C ASN A 67 -9.28 -24.46 -40.81
N TYR A 68 -9.14 -23.32 -40.13
CA TYR A 68 -9.98 -22.14 -40.35
C TYR A 68 -9.90 -21.58 -41.78
N THR A 69 -8.77 -21.76 -42.46
CA THR A 69 -8.57 -21.32 -43.84
C THR A 69 -9.46 -22.11 -44.80
N THR A 70 -9.61 -23.42 -44.60
CA THR A 70 -10.52 -24.25 -45.39
C THR A 70 -11.97 -23.82 -45.21
N TRP A 71 -12.38 -23.51 -43.97
CA TRP A 71 -13.73 -23.03 -43.68
C TRP A 71 -14.03 -21.67 -44.31
N ASP A 72 -13.05 -20.77 -44.30
CA ASP A 72 -13.20 -19.47 -44.96
C ASP A 72 -13.37 -19.61 -46.47
N TYR A 73 -12.51 -20.41 -47.08
CA TYR A 73 -12.59 -20.72 -48.49
C TYR A 73 -13.94 -21.37 -48.86
N ARG A 74 -14.40 -22.34 -48.06
CA ARG A 74 -15.72 -22.98 -48.22
C ARG A 74 -16.86 -21.96 -48.24
N ARG A 75 -16.91 -21.02 -47.29
CA ARG A 75 -17.94 -19.97 -47.25
C ARG A 75 -17.89 -19.06 -48.47
N ASN A 76 -16.70 -18.70 -48.93
CA ASN A 76 -16.52 -17.89 -50.14
C ASN A 76 -17.00 -18.62 -51.40
N ILE A 77 -16.76 -19.94 -51.50
CA ILE A 77 -17.29 -20.77 -52.60
C ILE A 77 -18.82 -20.79 -52.56
N ILE A 78 -19.42 -21.17 -51.43
CA ILE A 78 -20.89 -21.27 -51.27
C ILE A 78 -21.57 -19.96 -51.65
N GLY A 79 -21.07 -18.83 -51.15
CA GLY A 79 -21.62 -17.51 -51.45
C GLY A 79 -21.45 -17.09 -52.91
N SER A 80 -20.42 -17.57 -53.60
CA SER A 80 -20.15 -17.19 -54.99
C SER A 80 -20.98 -18.00 -55.99
N ILE A 81 -21.22 -19.28 -55.72
CA ILE A 81 -21.96 -20.17 -56.64
C ILE A 81 -23.46 -20.24 -56.34
N GLY A 82 -23.94 -19.59 -55.26
CA GLY A 82 -25.35 -19.63 -54.87
C GLY A 82 -25.81 -21.02 -54.45
N TYR A 83 -24.95 -21.77 -53.76
CA TYR A 83 -25.22 -23.16 -53.35
C TYR A 83 -26.41 -23.25 -52.37
N ASP A 84 -27.21 -24.32 -52.49
CA ASP A 84 -28.33 -24.59 -51.58
C ASP A 84 -27.83 -24.82 -50.15
N LEU A 85 -28.39 -24.07 -49.20
CA LEU A 85 -28.01 -24.17 -47.80
C LEU A 85 -28.54 -25.42 -47.10
N GLY A 86 -29.55 -26.11 -47.67
CA GLY A 86 -30.11 -27.34 -47.10
C GLY A 86 -29.06 -28.42 -46.86
N PRO A 87 -28.35 -28.90 -47.90
CA PRO A 87 -27.26 -29.86 -47.74
C PRO A 87 -26.11 -29.34 -46.87
N GLU A 88 -25.85 -28.03 -46.88
CA GLU A 88 -24.81 -27.45 -46.03
C GLU A 88 -25.17 -27.49 -44.54
N LYS A 89 -26.46 -27.31 -44.23
CA LYS A 89 -27.00 -27.43 -42.87
C LYS A 89 -26.91 -28.85 -42.34
N GLU A 90 -27.17 -29.84 -43.19
CA GLU A 90 -26.99 -31.26 -42.84
C GLU A 90 -25.51 -31.57 -42.56
N PHE A 91 -24.63 -31.15 -43.47
CA PHE A 91 -23.18 -31.31 -43.32
C PHE A 91 -22.67 -30.67 -42.02
N ILE A 92 -23.03 -29.41 -41.73
CA ILE A 92 -22.54 -28.77 -40.51
C ILE A 92 -23.13 -29.36 -39.25
N SER A 93 -24.35 -29.90 -39.29
CA SER A 93 -24.95 -30.61 -38.16
C SER A 93 -24.16 -31.87 -37.84
N GLU A 94 -23.83 -32.70 -38.85
CA GLU A 94 -22.96 -33.87 -38.69
C GLU A 94 -21.58 -33.48 -38.16
N MET A 95 -20.97 -32.43 -38.71
CA MET A 95 -19.65 -31.98 -38.29
C MET A 95 -19.61 -31.52 -36.83
N VAL A 96 -20.65 -30.83 -36.36
CA VAL A 96 -20.75 -30.42 -34.95
C VAL A 96 -20.98 -31.63 -34.05
N MET A 97 -21.84 -32.59 -34.42
CA MET A 97 -22.07 -33.81 -33.63
C MET A 97 -20.79 -34.63 -33.47
N ASN A 98 -20.00 -34.75 -34.53
CA ASN A 98 -18.74 -35.50 -34.51
C ASN A 98 -17.59 -34.71 -33.86
N ASN A 99 -17.63 -33.37 -33.88
CA ASN A 99 -16.54 -32.51 -33.41
C ASN A 99 -17.04 -31.35 -32.53
N PRO A 100 -17.78 -31.60 -31.44
CA PRO A 100 -18.49 -30.55 -30.71
C PRO A 100 -17.56 -29.61 -29.92
N LYS A 101 -16.27 -29.94 -29.81
CA LYS A 101 -15.21 -29.15 -29.14
C LYS A 101 -14.28 -28.46 -30.14
N ASN A 102 -14.85 -27.86 -31.18
CA ASN A 102 -14.13 -27.19 -32.26
C ASN A 102 -14.76 -25.83 -32.57
N TYR A 103 -13.99 -24.75 -32.58
CA TYR A 103 -14.52 -23.40 -32.81
C TYR A 103 -15.11 -23.21 -34.22
N GLN A 104 -14.47 -23.80 -35.22
CA GLN A 104 -14.80 -23.56 -36.63
C GLN A 104 -16.14 -24.16 -37.01
N VAL A 105 -16.48 -25.35 -36.51
CA VAL A 105 -17.79 -25.98 -36.80
C VAL A 105 -18.95 -25.14 -36.24
N TRP A 106 -18.81 -24.61 -35.02
CA TRP A 106 -19.84 -23.76 -34.42
C TRP A 106 -19.93 -22.40 -35.13
N PHE A 107 -18.79 -21.80 -35.48
CA PHE A 107 -18.78 -20.56 -36.25
C PHE A 107 -19.41 -20.72 -37.62
N HIS A 108 -19.16 -21.84 -38.30
CA HIS A 108 -19.76 -22.12 -39.59
C HIS A 108 -21.27 -22.40 -39.45
N ARG A 109 -21.73 -23.07 -38.39
CA ARG A 109 -23.17 -23.20 -38.10
C ARG A 109 -23.83 -21.84 -37.91
N GLN A 110 -23.21 -20.93 -37.16
CA GLN A 110 -23.69 -19.54 -37.03
C GLN A 110 -23.80 -18.84 -38.37
N TRP A 111 -22.81 -19.04 -39.25
CA TRP A 111 -22.81 -18.48 -40.59
C TRP A 111 -23.95 -19.05 -41.44
N VAL A 112 -24.16 -20.36 -41.45
CA VAL A 112 -25.27 -21.01 -42.18
C VAL A 112 -26.61 -20.47 -41.71
N LEU A 113 -26.87 -20.43 -40.40
CA LEU A 113 -28.13 -19.89 -39.87
C LEU A 113 -28.30 -18.41 -40.25
N THR A 114 -27.23 -17.62 -40.22
CA THR A 114 -27.29 -16.21 -40.64
C THR A 114 -27.69 -16.10 -42.11
N LYS A 115 -27.15 -16.96 -42.99
CA LYS A 115 -27.52 -16.99 -44.41
C LYS A 115 -28.94 -17.46 -44.65
N GLU A 116 -29.45 -18.42 -43.88
CA GLU A 116 -30.86 -18.81 -43.95
C GLU A 116 -31.79 -17.63 -43.56
N LEU A 117 -31.42 -16.84 -42.54
CA LEU A 117 -32.21 -15.68 -42.11
C LEU A 117 -32.13 -14.49 -43.07
N GLU A 118 -31.04 -14.35 -43.82
CA GLU A 118 -30.96 -13.38 -44.93
C GLU A 118 -31.94 -13.71 -46.07
N GLN A 119 -32.32 -14.99 -46.23
CA GLN A 119 -33.28 -15.43 -47.25
C GLN A 119 -34.74 -15.25 -46.80
N ASP A 120 -35.06 -15.57 -45.55
CA ASP A 120 -36.39 -15.35 -44.96
C ASP A 120 -36.27 -15.01 -43.46
N SER A 121 -36.57 -13.75 -43.13
CA SER A 121 -36.56 -13.23 -41.76
C SER A 121 -37.97 -13.00 -41.20
N SER A 122 -38.99 -13.65 -41.75
CA SER A 122 -40.36 -13.55 -41.23
C SER A 122 -40.48 -14.18 -39.83
N ASP A 123 -41.47 -13.74 -39.04
CA ASP A 123 -41.71 -14.29 -37.70
C ASP A 123 -41.95 -15.82 -37.72
N ILE A 124 -42.56 -16.31 -38.80
CA ILE A 124 -42.78 -17.75 -39.03
C ILE A 124 -41.45 -18.47 -39.23
N ALA A 125 -40.55 -17.92 -40.05
CA ALA A 125 -39.22 -18.48 -40.28
C ALA A 125 -38.37 -18.45 -39.01
N LEU A 126 -38.37 -17.34 -38.26
CA LEU A 126 -37.68 -17.22 -36.98
C LEU A 126 -38.16 -18.28 -35.99
N THR A 127 -39.48 -18.46 -35.87
CA THR A 127 -40.07 -19.48 -34.97
C THR A 127 -39.68 -20.90 -35.39
N LYS A 128 -39.72 -21.19 -36.69
CA LYS A 128 -39.33 -22.49 -37.25
C LYS A 128 -37.85 -22.79 -36.97
N GLN A 129 -36.97 -21.83 -37.23
CA GLN A 129 -35.53 -22.00 -36.97
C GLN A 129 -35.23 -22.11 -35.48
N ALA A 130 -35.88 -21.32 -34.63
CA ALA A 130 -35.72 -21.43 -33.18
C ALA A 130 -36.07 -22.83 -32.67
N LYS A 131 -37.18 -23.41 -33.16
CA LYS A 131 -37.55 -24.79 -32.81
C LYS A 131 -36.49 -25.80 -33.28
N SER A 132 -36.08 -25.72 -34.55
CA SER A 132 -35.09 -26.65 -35.12
C SER A 132 -33.75 -26.58 -34.39
N GLU A 133 -33.27 -25.39 -34.05
CA GLU A 133 -31.99 -25.21 -33.39
C GLU A 133 -32.03 -25.59 -31.90
N LEU A 134 -33.18 -25.41 -31.23
CA LEU A 134 -33.39 -25.90 -29.86
C LEU A 134 -33.42 -27.44 -29.81
N GLU A 135 -34.01 -28.09 -30.82
CA GLU A 135 -33.99 -29.55 -30.96
C GLU A 135 -32.56 -30.05 -31.18
N PHE A 136 -31.80 -29.40 -32.07
CA PHE A 136 -30.38 -29.71 -32.27
C PHE A 136 -29.53 -29.54 -30.99
N LEU A 137 -29.70 -28.42 -30.28
CA LEU A 137 -28.99 -28.18 -29.02
C LEU A 137 -29.36 -29.19 -27.93
N LYS A 138 -30.61 -29.68 -27.94
CA LYS A 138 -31.03 -30.73 -27.01
C LYS A 138 -30.19 -31.99 -27.19
N GLU A 139 -29.97 -32.45 -28.43
CA GLU A 139 -29.12 -33.61 -28.71
C GLU A 139 -27.68 -33.40 -28.24
N ILE A 140 -27.11 -32.20 -28.46
CA ILE A 140 -25.76 -31.86 -27.99
C ILE A 140 -25.68 -31.86 -26.45
N PHE A 141 -26.67 -31.31 -25.76
CA PHE A 141 -26.69 -31.26 -24.30
C PHE A 141 -27.04 -32.60 -23.64
N GLU A 142 -27.71 -33.51 -24.35
CA GLU A 142 -27.91 -34.90 -23.91
C GLU A 142 -26.56 -35.65 -23.85
N ASP A 143 -25.60 -35.34 -24.73
CA ASP A 143 -24.25 -35.91 -24.73
C ASP A 143 -23.27 -35.14 -23.81
N ASP A 144 -23.17 -33.82 -23.95
CA ASP A 144 -22.32 -32.95 -23.12
C ASP A 144 -23.08 -31.68 -22.70
N SER A 145 -23.82 -31.78 -21.59
CA SER A 145 -24.61 -30.70 -20.99
C SER A 145 -23.80 -29.47 -20.56
N LYS A 146 -22.46 -29.57 -20.60
CA LYS A 146 -21.50 -28.52 -20.22
C LYS A 146 -20.65 -28.05 -21.40
N ASN A 147 -20.99 -28.44 -22.63
CA ASN A 147 -20.26 -28.02 -23.83
C ASN A 147 -20.26 -26.48 -23.96
N TYR A 148 -19.07 -25.89 -23.83
CA TYR A 148 -18.89 -24.44 -23.82
C TYR A 148 -19.32 -23.77 -25.12
N HIS A 149 -19.03 -24.39 -26.27
CA HIS A 149 -19.39 -23.83 -27.57
C HIS A 149 -20.89 -23.90 -27.82
N ALA A 150 -21.55 -24.97 -27.38
CA ALA A 150 -23.00 -25.12 -27.47
C ALA A 150 -23.72 -24.05 -26.63
N TRP A 151 -23.23 -23.76 -25.41
CA TRP A 151 -23.78 -22.68 -24.58
C TRP A 151 -23.54 -21.29 -25.19
N GLN A 152 -22.36 -21.04 -25.78
CA GLN A 152 -22.09 -19.80 -26.50
C GLN A 152 -22.99 -19.64 -27.73
N TYR A 153 -23.17 -20.73 -28.49
CA TYR A 153 -24.07 -20.78 -29.64
C TYR A 153 -25.51 -20.51 -29.22
N PHE A 154 -25.98 -21.19 -28.16
CA PHE A 154 -27.32 -21.00 -27.62
C PHE A 154 -27.59 -19.54 -27.25
N ARG A 155 -26.65 -18.88 -26.55
CA ARG A 155 -26.77 -17.47 -26.19
C ARG A 155 -26.78 -16.54 -27.41
N TRP A 156 -25.90 -16.76 -28.37
CA TRP A 156 -25.89 -16.01 -29.63
C TRP A 156 -27.21 -16.19 -30.41
N MET A 157 -27.69 -17.42 -30.48
CA MET A 157 -28.90 -17.80 -31.20
C MET A 157 -30.15 -17.18 -30.56
N CYS A 158 -30.25 -17.15 -29.24
CA CYS A 158 -31.35 -16.50 -28.53
C CYS A 158 -31.50 -15.03 -28.97
N SER A 159 -30.38 -14.31 -29.07
CA SER A 159 -30.38 -12.93 -29.58
C SER A 159 -30.72 -12.86 -31.06
N LYS A 160 -30.17 -13.76 -31.89
CA LYS A 160 -30.41 -13.75 -33.35
C LYS A 160 -31.83 -14.11 -33.75
N LEU A 161 -32.49 -14.98 -33.00
CA LEU A 161 -33.83 -15.47 -33.28
C LEU A 161 -34.91 -14.81 -32.40
N ASN A 162 -34.55 -13.76 -31.65
CA ASN A 162 -35.45 -13.05 -30.74
C ASN A 162 -36.18 -13.98 -29.75
N ILE A 163 -35.48 -14.96 -29.18
CA ILE A 163 -36.04 -15.87 -28.18
C ILE A 163 -36.24 -15.11 -26.87
N SER A 164 -37.50 -15.00 -26.42
CA SER A 164 -37.83 -14.24 -25.22
C SER A 164 -37.16 -14.81 -23.96
N PRO A 165 -36.81 -13.95 -22.98
CA PRO A 165 -36.22 -14.39 -21.71
C PRO A 165 -37.02 -15.52 -21.04
N THR A 166 -38.36 -15.45 -21.06
CA THR A 166 -39.23 -16.48 -20.52
C THR A 166 -38.96 -17.87 -21.12
N LYS A 167 -38.88 -17.96 -22.45
CA LYS A 167 -38.61 -19.24 -23.13
C LYS A 167 -37.19 -19.74 -22.85
N GLN A 168 -36.23 -18.83 -22.73
CA GLN A 168 -34.86 -19.20 -22.33
C GLN A 168 -34.84 -19.78 -20.92
N LEU A 169 -35.55 -19.14 -19.97
CA LEU A 169 -35.66 -19.61 -18.58
C LEU A 169 -36.42 -20.93 -18.44
N GLU A 170 -37.46 -21.16 -19.25
CA GLU A 170 -38.16 -22.45 -19.33
C GLU A 170 -37.22 -23.57 -19.79
N TYR A 171 -36.47 -23.33 -20.88
CA TYR A 171 -35.51 -24.30 -21.41
C TYR A 171 -34.40 -24.62 -20.40
N VAL A 172 -33.80 -23.59 -19.81
CA VAL A 172 -32.77 -23.76 -18.77
C VAL A 172 -33.34 -24.42 -17.51
N GLY A 173 -34.61 -24.16 -17.18
CA GLY A 173 -35.31 -24.82 -16.08
C GLY A 173 -35.38 -26.33 -16.26
N VAL A 174 -35.68 -26.82 -17.47
CA VAL A 174 -35.66 -28.26 -17.78
C VAL A 174 -34.26 -28.85 -17.56
N LEU A 175 -33.21 -28.15 -17.98
CA LEU A 175 -31.83 -28.60 -17.77
C LEU A 175 -31.44 -28.63 -16.29
N LEU A 176 -31.87 -27.65 -15.50
CA LEU A 176 -31.64 -27.60 -14.04
C LEU A 176 -32.44 -28.67 -13.28
N VAL A 177 -33.62 -29.06 -13.77
CA VAL A 177 -34.36 -30.20 -13.21
C VAL A 177 -33.60 -31.50 -13.45
N SER A 178 -32.95 -31.65 -14.61
CA SER A 178 -32.14 -32.84 -14.92
C SER A 178 -30.80 -32.88 -14.17
N ASP A 179 -30.11 -31.74 -14.06
CA ASP A 179 -28.86 -31.60 -13.31
C ASP A 179 -28.82 -30.23 -12.63
N ILE A 180 -29.23 -30.19 -11.37
CA ILE A 180 -29.25 -28.96 -10.57
C ILE A 180 -27.83 -28.44 -10.28
N TYR A 181 -26.78 -29.23 -10.50
CA TYR A 181 -25.37 -28.82 -10.36
C TYR A 181 -24.76 -28.32 -11.67
N ASN A 182 -25.55 -28.20 -12.75
CA ASN A 182 -25.06 -27.68 -14.02
C ASN A 182 -24.78 -26.17 -13.97
N ASN A 183 -23.54 -25.81 -13.68
CA ASN A 183 -23.10 -24.40 -13.61
C ASN A 183 -23.35 -23.62 -14.92
N SER A 184 -23.28 -24.26 -16.08
CA SER A 184 -23.54 -23.58 -17.36
C SER A 184 -25.00 -23.14 -17.48
N ALA A 185 -25.93 -23.97 -16.99
CA ALA A 185 -27.34 -23.66 -16.92
C ALA A 185 -27.60 -22.51 -15.91
N TRP A 186 -27.00 -22.56 -14.71
CA TRP A 186 -27.05 -21.45 -13.75
C TRP A 186 -26.50 -20.14 -14.31
N ASN A 187 -25.38 -20.20 -15.03
CA ASN A 187 -24.77 -19.04 -15.66
C ASN A 187 -25.67 -18.45 -16.76
N HIS A 188 -26.30 -19.29 -17.59
CA HIS A 188 -27.26 -18.81 -18.60
C HIS A 188 -28.48 -18.17 -17.95
N ARG A 189 -29.01 -18.78 -16.87
CA ARG A 189 -30.09 -18.19 -16.06
C ARG A 189 -29.68 -16.82 -15.53
N PHE A 190 -28.48 -16.70 -14.95
CA PHE A 190 -27.97 -15.45 -14.40
C PHE A 190 -27.90 -14.36 -15.46
N TYR A 191 -27.32 -14.68 -16.62
CA TYR A 191 -27.24 -13.76 -17.74
C TYR A 191 -28.62 -13.32 -18.23
N THR A 192 -29.54 -14.27 -18.40
CA THR A 192 -30.91 -13.99 -18.88
C THR A 192 -31.64 -13.06 -17.92
N VAL A 193 -31.61 -13.35 -16.61
CA VAL A 193 -32.25 -12.52 -15.59
C VAL A 193 -31.63 -11.12 -15.53
N THR A 194 -30.30 -11.03 -15.50
CA THR A 194 -29.63 -9.74 -15.24
C THR A 194 -29.56 -8.83 -16.46
N ASN A 195 -29.44 -9.39 -17.67
CA ASN A 195 -29.22 -8.60 -18.89
C ASN A 195 -30.41 -8.62 -19.85
N ASP A 196 -31.04 -9.78 -20.07
CA ASP A 196 -32.11 -9.87 -21.09
C ASP A 196 -33.48 -9.49 -20.52
N GLU A 197 -33.80 -9.91 -19.29
CA GLU A 197 -35.02 -9.55 -18.56
C GLU A 197 -34.84 -8.25 -17.77
N GLY A 198 -33.68 -8.08 -17.14
CA GLY A 198 -33.36 -6.97 -16.25
C GLY A 198 -33.78 -7.25 -14.79
N LEU A 199 -32.90 -6.91 -13.85
CA LEU A 199 -33.13 -7.18 -12.42
C LEU A 199 -33.96 -6.06 -11.75
N THR A 200 -35.28 -6.21 -11.77
CA THR A 200 -36.27 -5.40 -11.03
C THR A 200 -36.55 -6.00 -9.64
N PRO A 201 -37.24 -5.29 -8.71
CA PRO A 201 -37.65 -5.88 -7.43
C PRO A 201 -38.45 -7.19 -7.58
N ASP A 202 -39.42 -7.24 -8.49
CA ASP A 202 -40.25 -8.44 -8.71
C ASP A 202 -39.42 -9.62 -9.24
N THR A 203 -38.51 -9.35 -10.18
CA THR A 203 -37.61 -10.40 -10.72
C THR A 203 -36.61 -10.86 -9.67
N TYR A 204 -36.07 -9.96 -8.84
CA TYR A 204 -35.22 -10.32 -7.73
C TYR A 204 -35.96 -11.19 -6.72
N GLU A 205 -37.19 -10.84 -6.33
CA GLU A 205 -37.98 -11.63 -5.39
C GLU A 205 -38.24 -13.04 -5.96
N ARG A 206 -38.60 -13.15 -7.24
CA ARG A 206 -38.76 -14.44 -7.92
C ARG A 206 -37.49 -15.28 -7.86
N GLU A 207 -36.32 -14.69 -8.18
CA GLU A 207 -35.06 -15.42 -8.20
C GLU A 207 -34.50 -15.72 -6.81
N PHE A 208 -34.72 -14.84 -5.84
CA PHE A 208 -34.43 -15.08 -4.44
C PHE A 208 -35.21 -16.30 -3.94
N ASN A 209 -36.51 -16.36 -4.21
CA ASN A 209 -37.35 -17.52 -3.86
C ASN A 209 -36.89 -18.78 -4.59
N PHE A 210 -36.55 -18.68 -5.88
CA PHE A 210 -36.06 -19.83 -6.65
C PHE A 210 -34.76 -20.40 -6.05
N VAL A 211 -33.75 -19.56 -5.82
CA VAL A 211 -32.44 -20.03 -5.33
C VAL A 211 -32.50 -20.49 -3.88
N THR A 212 -33.30 -19.84 -3.02
CA THR A 212 -33.46 -20.25 -1.62
C THR A 212 -34.26 -21.55 -1.49
N ASN A 213 -35.23 -21.81 -2.38
CA ASN A 213 -35.89 -23.12 -2.45
C ASN A 213 -34.90 -24.23 -2.83
N VAL A 214 -34.02 -23.99 -3.80
CA VAL A 214 -32.99 -24.96 -4.17
C VAL A 214 -31.99 -25.17 -3.02
N LEU A 215 -31.53 -24.11 -2.37
CA LEU A 215 -30.53 -24.19 -1.32
C LEU A 215 -31.07 -24.67 0.04
N GLY A 216 -32.38 -24.54 0.26
CA GLY A 216 -33.05 -24.93 1.51
C GLY A 216 -33.22 -26.44 1.68
N GLU A 217 -33.14 -27.21 0.60
CA GLU A 217 -33.20 -28.67 0.64
C GLU A 217 -31.85 -29.26 1.06
N LYS A 218 -31.87 -30.30 1.90
CA LYS A 218 -30.66 -30.90 2.48
C LYS A 218 -29.75 -31.52 1.43
N GLU A 219 -30.34 -32.05 0.35
CA GLU A 219 -29.65 -32.74 -0.74
C GLU A 219 -28.91 -31.79 -1.69
N THR A 220 -29.24 -30.48 -1.65
CA THR A 220 -28.73 -29.47 -2.59
C THR A 220 -28.14 -28.25 -1.89
N CYS A 221 -28.15 -28.17 -0.56
CA CYS A 221 -27.56 -27.07 0.19
C CYS A 221 -26.03 -26.94 0.00
N ASN A 222 -25.35 -27.98 -0.50
CA ASN A 222 -23.94 -27.97 -0.87
C ASN A 222 -23.69 -27.57 -2.35
N ASN A 223 -24.72 -27.19 -3.11
CA ASN A 223 -24.60 -26.82 -4.52
C ASN A 223 -23.91 -25.45 -4.68
N GLU A 224 -22.62 -25.48 -4.99
CA GLU A 224 -21.79 -24.29 -5.18
C GLU A 224 -22.28 -23.39 -6.34
N SER A 225 -22.86 -23.95 -7.40
CA SER A 225 -23.41 -23.16 -8.52
C SER A 225 -24.57 -22.28 -8.07
N ALA A 226 -25.48 -22.82 -7.24
CA ALA A 226 -26.61 -22.08 -6.69
C ALA A 226 -26.15 -20.99 -5.70
N TRP A 227 -25.15 -21.27 -4.85
CA TRP A 227 -24.56 -20.25 -3.98
C TRP A 227 -23.88 -19.13 -4.76
N HIS A 228 -23.14 -19.43 -5.82
CA HIS A 228 -22.55 -18.42 -6.68
C HIS A 228 -23.61 -17.60 -7.42
N TYR A 229 -24.69 -18.22 -7.88
CA TYR A 229 -25.83 -17.52 -8.45
C TYR A 229 -26.42 -16.52 -7.44
N PHE A 230 -26.63 -16.96 -6.19
CA PHE A 230 -27.15 -16.10 -5.13
C PHE A 230 -26.22 -14.91 -4.82
N THR A 231 -24.92 -15.16 -4.68
CA THR A 231 -23.91 -14.09 -4.51
C THR A 231 -23.91 -13.12 -5.69
N GLY A 232 -24.09 -13.62 -6.91
CA GLY A 232 -24.18 -12.80 -8.12
C GLY A 232 -25.35 -11.83 -8.08
N LEU A 233 -26.54 -12.30 -7.67
CA LEU A 233 -27.74 -11.46 -7.56
C LEU A 233 -27.55 -10.29 -6.58
N LEU A 234 -26.83 -10.51 -5.47
CA LEU A 234 -26.56 -9.49 -4.46
C LEU A 234 -25.51 -8.44 -4.89
N ASN A 235 -24.73 -8.75 -5.94
CA ASN A 235 -23.59 -7.95 -6.38
C ASN A 235 -23.77 -7.22 -7.70
N VAL A 236 -24.96 -7.30 -8.32
CA VAL A 236 -25.31 -6.43 -9.44
C VAL A 236 -25.27 -4.96 -8.98
N GLU A 237 -24.54 -4.10 -9.72
CA GLU A 237 -24.43 -2.68 -9.37
C GLU A 237 -25.75 -1.94 -9.65
N LYS A 238 -26.36 -1.34 -8.60
CA LYS A 238 -27.58 -0.50 -8.66
C LYS A 238 -28.76 -1.10 -9.47
N PRO A 239 -29.32 -2.26 -9.09
CA PRO A 239 -30.45 -2.84 -9.84
C PRO A 239 -31.76 -2.06 -9.63
N PHE A 240 -31.99 -1.51 -8.43
CA PHE A 240 -33.15 -0.69 -8.08
C PHE A 240 -32.87 0.15 -6.82
N SER A 241 -33.69 1.19 -6.56
CA SER A 241 -33.54 2.07 -5.39
C SER A 241 -34.09 1.47 -4.10
N GLU A 242 -35.14 0.66 -4.19
CA GLU A 242 -35.76 -0.04 -3.05
C GLU A 242 -36.16 -1.47 -3.47
N PRO A 243 -35.99 -2.47 -2.59
CA PRO A 243 -35.36 -2.39 -1.26
C PRO A 243 -33.85 -2.10 -1.33
N SER A 244 -33.33 -1.37 -0.34
CA SER A 244 -31.89 -1.04 -0.28
C SER A 244 -30.97 -2.27 -0.28
N LYS A 245 -29.74 -2.15 -0.80
CA LYS A 245 -28.74 -3.24 -0.78
C LYS A 245 -28.50 -3.81 0.63
N ALA A 246 -28.54 -2.96 1.66
CA ALA A 246 -28.42 -3.42 3.05
C ALA A 246 -29.60 -4.32 3.47
N SER A 247 -30.81 -4.04 3.00
CA SER A 247 -31.98 -4.91 3.24
C SER A 247 -31.80 -6.26 2.57
N LEU A 248 -31.40 -6.28 1.29
CA LEU A 248 -31.17 -7.52 0.54
C LEU A 248 -30.13 -8.43 1.21
N LEU A 249 -29.01 -7.84 1.66
CA LEU A 249 -27.96 -8.55 2.38
C LEU A 249 -28.48 -9.12 3.72
N ARG A 250 -29.35 -8.40 4.42
CA ARG A 250 -29.95 -8.86 5.68
C ARG A 250 -30.91 -10.04 5.47
N ASP A 251 -31.74 -10.00 4.43
CA ASP A 251 -32.65 -11.09 4.10
C ASP A 251 -31.88 -12.36 3.69
N ALA A 252 -30.81 -12.19 2.91
CA ALA A 252 -29.91 -13.28 2.53
C ALA A 252 -29.16 -13.87 3.74
N LEU A 253 -28.66 -13.03 4.65
CA LEU A 253 -28.05 -13.48 5.91
C LEU A 253 -29.05 -14.23 6.77
N GLN A 254 -30.28 -13.74 6.90
CA GLN A 254 -31.31 -14.40 7.71
C GLN A 254 -31.59 -15.83 7.20
N PHE A 255 -31.70 -16.01 5.89
CA PHE A 255 -31.85 -17.34 5.28
C PHE A 255 -30.62 -18.22 5.57
N ALA A 256 -29.41 -17.74 5.27
CA ALA A 256 -28.19 -18.51 5.40
C ALA A 256 -27.85 -18.86 6.86
N GLU A 257 -28.07 -17.95 7.81
CA GLU A 257 -27.86 -18.18 9.24
C GLU A 257 -28.82 -19.25 9.77
N LYS A 258 -30.10 -19.18 9.37
CA LYS A 258 -31.09 -20.21 9.72
C LYS A 258 -30.66 -21.58 9.18
N LEU A 259 -30.33 -21.66 7.89
CA LEU A 259 -29.90 -22.90 7.26
C LEU A 259 -28.63 -23.46 7.93
N SER A 260 -27.66 -22.61 8.25
CA SER A 260 -26.45 -23.02 8.97
C SER A 260 -26.75 -23.52 10.38
N SER A 261 -27.74 -22.93 11.05
CA SER A 261 -28.18 -23.38 12.38
C SER A 261 -28.87 -24.75 12.30
N ASP A 262 -29.75 -24.94 11.32
CA ASP A 262 -30.49 -26.18 11.11
C ASP A 262 -29.56 -27.36 10.74
N LEU A 263 -28.50 -27.08 9.97
CA LEU A 263 -27.50 -28.08 9.58
C LEU A 263 -26.42 -28.33 10.64
N GLY A 264 -26.14 -27.35 11.52
CA GLY A 264 -25.13 -27.47 12.57
C GLY A 264 -23.73 -27.83 12.04
N SER A 265 -23.21 -28.99 12.46
CA SER A 265 -21.90 -29.50 12.01
C SER A 265 -21.85 -29.82 10.53
N ASP A 266 -22.99 -30.14 9.92
CA ASP A 266 -23.11 -30.60 8.53
C ASP A 266 -23.20 -29.42 7.53
N ALA A 267 -23.13 -28.18 8.01
CA ALA A 267 -23.15 -26.98 7.18
C ALA A 267 -22.00 -27.01 6.15
N PRO A 268 -22.30 -26.96 4.83
CA PRO A 268 -21.30 -27.15 3.78
C PRO A 268 -20.44 -25.89 3.55
N ALA A 269 -19.25 -26.07 2.97
CA ALA A 269 -18.31 -24.96 2.73
C ALA A 269 -18.91 -23.77 1.95
N PRO A 270 -19.69 -23.97 0.86
CA PRO A 270 -20.28 -22.85 0.12
C PRO A 270 -21.21 -21.96 0.97
N LEU A 271 -22.01 -22.56 1.86
CA LEU A 271 -22.88 -21.83 2.80
C LEU A 271 -22.05 -20.99 3.79
N LEU A 272 -21.01 -21.59 4.40
CA LEU A 272 -20.16 -20.88 5.35
C LEU A 272 -19.35 -19.76 4.66
N SER A 273 -18.90 -19.99 3.42
CA SER A 273 -18.26 -18.97 2.58
C SER A 273 -19.21 -17.81 2.31
N PHE A 274 -20.45 -18.11 1.90
CA PHE A 274 -21.49 -17.12 1.63
C PHE A 274 -21.77 -16.24 2.85
N LEU A 275 -21.84 -16.82 4.06
CA LEU A 275 -22.00 -16.06 5.30
C LEU A 275 -20.84 -15.09 5.52
N VAL A 276 -19.59 -15.53 5.33
CA VAL A 276 -18.40 -14.66 5.48
C VAL A 276 -18.44 -13.48 4.50
N ASP A 277 -18.77 -13.75 3.23
CA ASP A 277 -18.84 -12.74 2.18
C ASP A 277 -19.98 -11.74 2.42
N THR A 278 -21.16 -12.25 2.78
CA THR A 278 -22.35 -11.40 2.97
C THR A 278 -22.23 -10.52 4.23
N HIS A 279 -21.65 -11.03 5.33
CA HIS A 279 -21.32 -10.19 6.48
C HIS A 279 -20.29 -9.12 6.12
N PHE A 280 -19.28 -9.46 5.31
CA PHE A 280 -18.29 -8.48 4.86
C PHE A 280 -18.92 -7.33 4.06
N ASP A 281 -19.79 -7.67 3.10
CA ASP A 281 -20.48 -6.68 2.27
C ASP A 281 -21.45 -5.82 3.09
N LEU A 282 -22.14 -6.40 4.07
CA LEU A 282 -23.02 -5.65 4.97
C LEU A 282 -22.24 -4.64 5.79
N ILE A 283 -21.09 -5.04 6.36
CA ILE A 283 -20.22 -4.17 7.16
C ILE A 283 -19.69 -2.98 6.32
N ALA A 284 -19.41 -3.21 5.04
CA ALA A 284 -18.91 -2.15 4.14
C ALA A 284 -19.93 -1.03 3.93
N ILE A 285 -21.23 -1.31 4.09
CA ILE A 285 -22.34 -0.40 3.79
C ILE A 285 -23.02 0.08 5.09
N ASP A 286 -23.05 -0.73 6.14
CA ASP A 286 -23.70 -0.44 7.43
C ASP A 286 -22.76 -0.75 8.62
N ARG A 287 -22.11 0.31 9.12
CA ARG A 287 -21.16 0.23 10.23
C ARG A 287 -21.80 -0.05 11.59
N ALA A 288 -23.12 0.10 11.76
CA ALA A 288 -23.75 -0.12 13.06
C ALA A 288 -23.79 -1.60 13.47
N SER A 289 -23.59 -2.52 12.52
CA SER A 289 -23.68 -3.97 12.72
C SER A 289 -22.32 -4.68 12.85
N SER A 290 -21.24 -3.91 13.08
CA SER A 290 -19.87 -4.35 12.78
C SER A 290 -19.24 -5.32 13.77
N GLU A 291 -19.40 -5.12 15.08
CA GLU A 291 -18.70 -5.95 16.10
C GLU A 291 -19.22 -7.39 16.10
N LYS A 292 -20.55 -7.57 16.11
CA LYS A 292 -21.17 -8.91 16.08
C LYS A 292 -20.83 -9.65 14.79
N SER A 293 -20.89 -8.97 13.65
CA SER A 293 -20.59 -9.59 12.35
C SER A 293 -19.11 -10.00 12.24
N GLN A 294 -18.18 -9.23 12.84
CA GLN A 294 -16.76 -9.60 12.89
C GLN A 294 -16.51 -10.89 13.69
N GLU A 295 -17.12 -11.00 14.86
CA GLU A 295 -16.97 -12.20 15.69
C GLU A 295 -17.47 -13.45 14.94
N ILE A 296 -18.62 -13.33 14.27
CA ILE A 296 -19.18 -14.39 13.43
C ILE A 296 -18.21 -14.73 12.29
N MET A 297 -17.76 -13.74 11.51
CA MET A 297 -16.84 -13.96 10.40
C MET A 297 -15.53 -14.62 10.84
N SER A 298 -14.95 -14.20 11.96
CA SER A 298 -13.71 -14.79 12.47
C SER A 298 -13.91 -16.27 12.81
N LYS A 299 -15.00 -16.62 13.50
CA LYS A 299 -15.34 -18.02 13.83
C LYS A 299 -15.60 -18.85 12.58
N LEU A 300 -16.31 -18.28 11.60
CA LEU A 300 -16.57 -18.95 10.32
C LEU A 300 -15.28 -19.19 9.54
N CYS A 301 -14.39 -18.20 9.42
CA CYS A 301 -13.08 -18.37 8.77
C CYS A 301 -12.21 -19.42 9.49
N GLU A 302 -12.23 -19.48 10.82
CA GLU A 302 -11.52 -20.53 11.57
C GLU A 302 -12.08 -21.92 11.27
N ARG A 303 -13.41 -22.07 11.28
CA ARG A 303 -14.07 -23.33 10.96
C ARG A 303 -13.79 -23.78 9.53
N LEU A 304 -13.88 -22.85 8.57
CA LEU A 304 -13.52 -23.10 7.17
C LEU A 304 -12.05 -23.52 7.02
N ALA A 305 -11.12 -22.82 7.69
CA ALA A 305 -9.69 -23.11 7.61
C ALA A 305 -9.31 -24.48 8.21
N ASN A 306 -9.92 -24.83 9.35
CA ASN A 306 -9.46 -25.95 10.18
C ASN A 306 -10.30 -27.23 10.01
N GLU A 307 -11.56 -27.11 9.62
CA GLU A 307 -12.52 -28.21 9.67
C GLU A 307 -13.12 -28.53 8.30
N VAL A 308 -13.69 -27.53 7.61
CA VAL A 308 -14.60 -27.77 6.47
C VAL A 308 -13.91 -27.63 5.11
N ASP A 309 -13.02 -26.64 4.94
CA ASP A 309 -12.49 -26.22 3.63
C ASP A 309 -10.97 -26.04 3.65
N LYS A 310 -10.29 -27.10 4.10
CA LYS A 310 -8.85 -27.12 4.41
C LYS A 310 -7.97 -26.84 3.18
N ILE A 311 -8.47 -27.11 1.98
CA ILE A 311 -7.76 -26.80 0.73
C ILE A 311 -7.55 -25.29 0.55
N ARG A 312 -8.46 -24.46 1.09
CA ARG A 312 -8.40 -22.99 1.06
C ARG A 312 -7.93 -22.37 2.40
N VAL A 313 -7.19 -23.13 3.24
CA VAL A 313 -6.70 -22.65 4.55
C VAL A 313 -5.95 -21.29 4.47
N ASN A 314 -5.09 -21.11 3.47
CA ASN A 314 -4.35 -19.86 3.30
C ASN A 314 -5.28 -18.69 2.94
N TYR A 315 -6.31 -18.96 2.15
CA TYR A 315 -7.33 -17.97 1.80
C TYR A 315 -8.15 -17.57 3.04
N TRP A 316 -8.60 -18.54 3.86
CA TRP A 316 -9.37 -18.24 5.07
C TRP A 316 -8.55 -17.53 6.15
N ASN A 317 -7.29 -17.91 6.32
CA ASN A 317 -6.36 -17.20 7.19
C ASN A 317 -6.14 -15.76 6.71
N TYR A 318 -5.96 -15.57 5.40
CA TYR A 318 -5.89 -14.25 4.80
C TYR A 318 -7.15 -13.43 5.06
N ARG A 319 -8.35 -13.98 4.80
CA ARG A 319 -9.63 -13.32 5.03
C ARG A 319 -9.79 -12.95 6.51
N LYS A 320 -9.51 -13.85 7.45
CA LYS A 320 -9.53 -13.56 8.89
C LYS A 320 -8.62 -12.38 9.26
N LEU A 321 -7.38 -12.36 8.75
CA LEU A 321 -6.40 -11.30 9.06
C LEU A 321 -6.72 -9.95 8.39
N HIS A 322 -7.26 -9.95 7.18
CA HIS A 322 -7.40 -8.74 6.37
C HIS A 322 -8.77 -8.09 6.48
N LEU A 323 -9.84 -8.86 6.73
CA LEU A 323 -11.19 -8.31 6.87
C LEU A 323 -11.34 -7.50 8.17
N VAL A 324 -10.70 -7.93 9.27
CA VAL A 324 -10.68 -7.18 10.53
C VAL A 324 -9.91 -5.85 10.40
N ASN A 325 -8.82 -5.85 9.61
CA ASN A 325 -7.94 -4.68 9.46
C ASN A 325 -8.40 -3.67 8.40
N ARG A 326 -9.20 -4.07 7.39
CA ARG A 326 -9.65 -3.16 6.31
C ARG A 326 -10.89 -2.34 6.65
N VAL A 327 -11.77 -2.85 7.53
CA VAL A 327 -13.00 -2.14 7.90
C VAL A 327 -12.74 -1.10 8.99
N PHE A 328 -11.82 -1.41 9.91
CA PHE A 328 -11.40 -0.50 10.96
C PHE A 328 -9.90 -0.28 10.83
N PRO A 329 -9.43 0.90 10.36
CA PRO A 329 -8.02 1.20 10.42
C PRO A 329 -7.58 1.01 11.87
N THR A 330 -6.61 0.11 12.10
CA THR A 330 -6.03 -0.03 13.43
C THR A 330 -5.38 1.31 13.77
N GLN A 331 -6.05 2.09 14.62
CA GLN A 331 -5.57 3.37 15.13
C GLN A 331 -4.13 3.18 15.59
N ARG A 332 -3.18 3.92 14.98
CA ARG A 332 -1.73 3.76 15.23
C ARG A 332 -1.27 4.29 16.58
N TYR A 333 -2.17 4.91 17.32
CA TYR A 333 -1.95 5.44 18.64
C TYR A 333 -2.93 4.83 19.66
N ILE A 334 -2.58 4.98 20.93
CA ILE A 334 -3.42 4.69 22.08
C ILE A 334 -4.06 6.02 22.46
N GLU A 335 -5.36 6.01 22.74
CA GLU A 335 -6.07 7.22 23.16
C GLU A 335 -5.41 7.84 24.38
N ASN A 336 -5.16 9.14 24.32
CA ASN A 336 -4.51 9.86 25.41
C ASN A 336 -5.53 10.09 26.55
N PRO A 337 -5.37 9.44 27.72
CA PRO A 337 -6.30 9.56 28.84
C PRO A 337 -6.26 10.96 29.50
N PHE A 338 -5.29 11.80 29.16
CA PHE A 338 -5.12 13.15 29.70
C PHE A 338 -5.80 14.24 28.86
N LEU A 339 -6.60 13.90 27.83
CA LEU A 339 -7.29 14.90 27.01
C LEU A 339 -8.38 15.67 27.78
N GLU A 340 -9.06 15.00 28.70
CA GLU A 340 -10.18 15.56 29.48
C GLU A 340 -9.78 15.98 30.91
N ARG A 341 -8.51 15.75 31.26
CA ARG A 341 -7.98 15.89 32.62
C ARG A 341 -6.97 17.03 32.67
N ASN A 342 -7.25 18.05 33.49
CA ASN A 342 -6.31 19.13 33.77
C ASN A 342 -5.21 18.73 34.78
N ASP A 343 -5.33 17.56 35.42
CA ASP A 343 -4.32 16.95 36.27
C ASP A 343 -3.39 16.07 35.43
N GLY A 344 -2.36 16.68 34.84
CA GLY A 344 -1.25 15.93 34.25
C GLY A 344 -0.66 14.99 35.30
N ALA A 345 -0.43 13.72 34.96
CA ALA A 345 0.27 12.80 35.84
C ALA A 345 1.63 13.39 36.22
N SER A 346 1.84 13.67 37.51
CA SER A 346 3.10 14.22 38.01
C SER A 346 4.04 13.07 38.34
N LEU A 347 5.08 12.88 37.53
CA LEU A 347 6.28 12.15 37.95
C LEU A 347 7.29 13.16 38.50
N PRO A 348 7.69 13.06 39.79
CA PRO A 348 8.75 13.88 40.34
C PRO A 348 10.06 13.74 39.55
N LYS A 349 10.88 14.79 39.55
CA LYS A 349 12.16 14.81 38.81
C LYS A 349 13.11 13.72 39.28
N GLU A 350 13.09 13.41 40.57
CA GLU A 350 13.90 12.38 41.21
C GLU A 350 13.49 10.99 40.70
N GLU A 351 12.19 10.74 40.55
CA GLU A 351 11.66 9.49 40.00
C GLU A 351 12.00 9.34 38.51
N LEU A 352 11.85 10.41 37.72
CA LEU A 352 12.28 10.43 36.32
C LEU A 352 13.79 10.13 36.18
N SER A 353 14.62 10.72 37.03
CA SER A 353 16.06 10.47 37.04
C SER A 353 16.39 9.02 37.40
N ALA A 354 15.69 8.44 38.39
CA ALA A 354 15.86 7.05 38.79
C ALA A 354 15.42 6.07 37.70
N LEU A 355 14.27 6.33 37.07
CA LEU A 355 13.75 5.58 35.93
C LEU A 355 14.73 5.61 34.76
N ALA A 356 15.23 6.80 34.40
CA ALA A 356 16.21 6.96 33.34
C ALA A 356 17.46 6.10 33.59
N MET A 357 18.00 6.13 34.82
CA MET A 357 19.18 5.35 35.19
C MET A 357 18.94 3.85 35.13
N SER A 358 17.82 3.39 35.70
CA SER A 358 17.42 1.99 35.70
C SER A 358 17.30 1.44 34.28
N VAL A 359 16.58 2.15 33.40
CA VAL A 359 16.36 1.72 32.01
C VAL A 359 17.66 1.76 31.20
N ALA A 360 18.48 2.81 31.33
CA ALA A 360 19.75 2.90 30.59
C ALA A 360 20.74 1.79 31.00
N SER A 361 20.88 1.53 32.30
CA SER A 361 21.74 0.46 32.83
C SER A 361 21.25 -0.91 32.39
N TYR A 362 19.93 -1.14 32.42
CA TYR A 362 19.31 -2.37 31.91
C TYR A 362 19.62 -2.60 30.43
N CYS A 363 19.51 -1.54 29.60
CA CYS A 363 19.76 -1.63 28.16
C CYS A 363 21.22 -2.02 27.86
N VAL A 364 22.20 -1.46 28.55
CA VAL A 364 23.62 -1.80 28.36
C VAL A 364 23.94 -3.20 28.88
N THR A 365 23.37 -3.60 30.03
CA THR A 365 23.63 -4.91 30.63
C THR A 365 23.02 -6.07 29.83
N ASN A 366 21.86 -5.84 29.20
CA ASN A 366 21.11 -6.86 28.47
C ASN A 366 21.15 -6.68 26.96
N ALA A 367 21.96 -5.73 26.45
CA ALA A 367 22.19 -5.61 25.02
C ALA A 367 22.73 -6.94 24.49
N PRO A 368 22.10 -7.53 23.45
CA PRO A 368 22.66 -8.73 22.83
C PRO A 368 24.09 -8.45 22.37
N ASN A 369 24.94 -9.47 22.33
CA ASN A 369 26.26 -9.35 21.70
C ASN A 369 26.05 -9.11 20.19
N ARG A 370 25.99 -7.85 19.76
CA ARG A 370 25.54 -7.47 18.41
C ARG A 370 26.71 -7.22 17.48
N ARG A 371 26.56 -7.67 16.22
CA ARG A 371 27.39 -7.23 15.09
C ARG A 371 27.15 -5.76 14.74
N ASP A 372 25.96 -5.22 15.03
CA ASP A 372 25.60 -3.82 14.78
C ASP A 372 26.09 -2.92 15.91
N MET A 373 26.99 -1.99 15.56
CA MET A 373 27.59 -1.00 16.44
C MET A 373 27.07 0.42 16.19
N SER A 374 26.09 0.61 15.31
CA SER A 374 25.52 1.92 14.98
C SER A 374 24.91 2.63 16.19
N ILE A 375 24.68 3.94 16.06
CA ILE A 375 23.97 4.74 17.06
C ILE A 375 22.45 4.52 16.98
N TYR A 376 21.91 4.15 15.80
CA TYR A 376 20.49 3.91 15.59
C TYR A 376 19.97 2.69 16.37
N THR A 377 20.44 1.50 15.98
CA THR A 377 19.98 0.18 16.46
C THR A 377 21.05 -0.62 17.20
N GLY A 378 22.30 -0.18 17.08
CA GLY A 378 23.48 -0.87 17.60
C GLY A 378 23.82 -0.56 19.05
N GLY A 379 24.82 -1.30 19.55
CA GLY A 379 25.24 -1.23 20.96
C GLY A 379 25.76 0.15 21.39
N MET A 380 26.42 0.88 20.48
CA MET A 380 26.95 2.21 20.81
C MET A 380 25.85 3.24 21.07
N GLY A 381 24.67 3.07 20.47
CA GLY A 381 23.49 3.87 20.82
C GLY A 381 23.05 3.68 22.28
N SER A 382 23.09 2.45 22.80
CA SER A 382 22.77 2.16 24.20
C SER A 382 23.85 2.70 25.16
N TYR A 383 25.14 2.62 24.80
CA TYR A 383 26.21 3.25 25.58
C TYR A 383 26.11 4.77 25.58
N TRP A 384 25.75 5.38 24.45
CA TRP A 384 25.46 6.81 24.36
C TRP A 384 24.32 7.21 25.30
N ALA A 385 23.22 6.45 25.32
CA ALA A 385 22.13 6.67 26.27
C ALA A 385 22.60 6.60 27.72
N LEU A 386 23.40 5.58 28.08
CA LEU A 386 23.95 5.47 29.43
C LEU A 386 24.81 6.67 29.81
N TRP A 387 25.67 7.15 28.91
CA TRP A 387 26.47 8.35 29.18
C TRP A 387 25.62 9.61 29.31
N HIS A 388 24.62 9.78 28.44
CA HIS A 388 23.71 10.92 28.50
C HIS A 388 22.95 10.97 29.83
N VAL A 389 22.48 9.83 30.30
CA VAL A 389 21.77 9.70 31.57
C VAL A 389 22.74 9.85 32.76
N ALA A 390 23.90 9.20 32.74
CA ALA A 390 24.87 9.23 33.84
C ALA A 390 25.55 10.60 34.02
N SER A 391 25.79 11.33 32.94
CA SER A 391 26.37 12.69 32.99
C SER A 391 25.47 13.67 33.75
N ARG A 392 24.17 13.40 33.82
CA ARG A 392 23.17 14.20 34.53
C ARG A 392 23.01 13.85 36.01
N LEU A 393 23.64 12.76 36.49
CA LEU A 393 23.60 12.44 37.91
C LEU A 393 24.30 13.52 38.74
N PRO A 394 23.89 13.73 40.00
CA PRO A 394 24.64 14.53 40.96
C PRO A 394 26.10 14.08 41.07
N ASP A 395 27.03 15.02 41.32
CA ASP A 395 28.46 14.70 41.41
C ASP A 395 28.82 13.80 42.61
N ASN A 396 27.96 13.76 43.63
CA ASN A 396 28.10 12.88 44.79
C ASN A 396 27.52 11.47 44.57
N ASP A 397 26.94 11.19 43.40
CA ASP A 397 26.42 9.86 43.08
C ASP A 397 27.59 8.85 42.94
N GLN A 398 27.56 7.79 43.75
CA GLN A 398 28.64 6.81 43.84
C GLN A 398 28.83 6.00 42.55
N GLN A 399 27.81 5.90 41.69
CA GLN A 399 27.85 5.08 40.48
C GLN A 399 28.26 5.90 39.24
N LYS A 400 28.08 7.22 39.26
CA LYS A 400 28.38 8.14 38.13
C LYS A 400 29.76 7.89 37.52
N GLY A 401 30.81 7.86 38.35
CA GLY A 401 32.19 7.67 37.88
C GLY A 401 32.40 6.32 37.17
N SER A 402 31.81 5.24 37.70
CA SER A 402 31.92 3.89 37.12
C SER A 402 31.22 3.79 35.76
N PHE A 403 30.01 4.36 35.63
CA PHE A 403 29.28 4.36 34.37
C PHE A 403 30.00 5.18 33.29
N LEU A 404 30.46 6.38 33.63
CA LEU A 404 31.18 7.24 32.68
C LEU A 404 32.48 6.59 32.21
N ALA A 405 33.25 5.95 33.12
CA ALA A 405 34.45 5.21 32.76
C ALA A 405 34.16 4.00 31.86
N THR A 406 33.05 3.28 32.12
CA THR A 406 32.62 2.14 31.31
C THR A 406 32.26 2.58 29.90
N VAL A 407 31.45 3.64 29.75
CA VAL A 407 31.07 4.16 28.43
C VAL A 407 32.29 4.67 27.67
N HIS A 408 33.17 5.43 28.32
CA HIS A 408 34.42 5.92 27.72
C HIS A 408 35.28 4.78 27.19
N ARG A 409 35.47 3.72 27.98
CA ARG A 409 36.22 2.52 27.54
C ARG A 409 35.59 1.88 26.31
N SER A 410 34.26 1.70 26.29
CA SER A 410 33.55 1.09 25.18
C SER A 410 33.68 1.90 23.89
N PHE A 411 33.51 3.23 23.94
CA PHE A 411 33.72 4.10 22.77
C PHE A 411 35.18 4.06 22.30
N LYS A 412 36.15 4.15 23.22
CA LYS A 412 37.57 4.11 22.86
C LYS A 412 37.95 2.80 22.15
N GLN A 413 37.51 1.66 22.67
CA GLN A 413 37.73 0.35 22.06
C GLN A 413 37.04 0.23 20.68
N CYS A 414 35.80 0.68 20.58
CA CYS A 414 35.05 0.65 19.31
C CYS A 414 35.76 1.50 18.23
N VAL A 415 36.14 2.74 18.56
CA VAL A 415 36.86 3.62 17.63
C VAL A 415 38.19 3.00 17.18
N GLN A 416 38.97 2.42 18.10
CA GLN A 416 40.23 1.74 17.77
C GLN A 416 40.02 0.56 16.81
N GLN A 417 38.94 -0.20 16.95
CA GLN A 417 38.60 -1.30 16.03
C GLN A 417 38.17 -0.77 14.67
N LEU A 418 37.32 0.26 14.63
CA LEU A 418 36.77 0.80 13.39
C LEU A 418 37.84 1.37 12.46
N ILE A 419 38.87 2.03 13.00
CA ILE A 419 39.96 2.61 12.21
C ILE A 419 40.73 1.53 11.42
N HIS A 420 40.81 0.31 11.94
CA HIS A 420 41.49 -0.81 11.28
C HIS A 420 40.52 -1.70 10.48
N SER A 421 39.22 -1.39 10.52
CA SER A 421 38.18 -2.19 9.86
C SER A 421 38.09 -1.90 8.36
N LYS A 422 37.87 -2.95 7.56
CA LYS A 422 37.53 -2.81 6.14
C LYS A 422 36.01 -2.74 5.99
N THR A 423 35.46 -1.53 6.09
CA THR A 423 34.04 -1.22 5.89
C THR A 423 33.80 -0.52 4.56
N SER A 424 32.56 -0.59 4.06
CA SER A 424 32.16 0.13 2.84
C SER A 424 32.23 1.65 3.05
N ASN A 425 32.30 2.44 1.97
CA ASN A 425 32.29 3.90 2.11
C ASN A 425 30.96 4.41 2.69
N GLU A 426 29.85 3.74 2.39
CA GLU A 426 28.55 4.06 2.98
C GLU A 426 28.56 3.85 4.50
N ASP A 427 29.00 2.70 4.99
CA ASP A 427 29.09 2.44 6.43
C ASP A 427 30.04 3.42 7.14
N LYS A 428 31.16 3.79 6.49
CA LYS A 428 32.15 4.69 7.05
C LYS A 428 31.62 6.09 7.27
N HIS A 429 30.87 6.61 6.31
CA HIS A 429 30.50 8.02 6.25
C HIS A 429 29.06 8.30 6.70
N SER A 430 28.24 7.25 6.85
CA SER A 430 26.87 7.38 7.36
C SER A 430 26.86 7.79 8.84
N PHE A 431 25.95 8.71 9.19
CA PHE A 431 25.83 9.29 10.53
C PHE A 431 25.09 8.37 11.48
N ILE A 432 23.76 8.29 11.40
CA ILE A 432 22.94 7.58 12.39
C ILE A 432 23.13 6.05 12.30
N CYS A 433 23.28 5.53 11.09
CA CYS A 433 23.43 4.10 10.82
C CYS A 433 24.88 3.64 10.65
N GLY A 434 25.86 4.54 10.67
CA GLY A 434 27.26 4.21 10.35
C GLY A 434 28.27 4.73 11.37
N ASN A 435 29.53 4.72 10.96
CA ASN A 435 30.68 5.01 11.82
C ASN A 435 30.77 6.49 12.20
N LEU A 436 30.24 7.41 11.37
CA LEU A 436 30.31 8.84 11.64
C LEU A 436 29.56 9.22 12.92
N GLY A 437 28.41 8.59 13.20
CA GLY A 437 27.70 8.76 14.48
C GLY A 437 28.53 8.29 15.67
N ILE A 438 29.23 7.16 15.52
CA ILE A 438 30.09 6.60 16.57
C ILE A 438 31.25 7.55 16.87
N TYR A 439 31.94 8.06 15.85
CA TYR A 439 33.02 9.04 16.03
C TYR A 439 32.51 10.33 16.69
N THR A 440 31.32 10.80 16.31
CA THR A 440 30.70 11.99 16.90
C THR A 440 30.44 11.81 18.40
N CYS A 441 29.75 10.72 18.78
CA CYS A 441 29.49 10.41 20.17
C CYS A 441 30.79 10.17 20.96
N ALA A 442 31.76 9.45 20.39
CA ALA A 442 33.06 9.20 21.01
C ALA A 442 33.85 10.48 21.27
N ALA A 443 33.81 11.46 20.35
CA ALA A 443 34.44 12.76 20.54
C ALA A 443 33.81 13.52 21.71
N CYS A 444 32.48 13.52 21.82
CA CYS A 444 31.76 14.15 22.93
C CYS A 444 32.09 13.49 24.28
N VAL A 445 32.09 12.15 24.33
CA VAL A 445 32.49 11.40 25.52
C VAL A 445 33.95 11.67 25.87
N GLY A 446 34.85 11.65 24.88
CA GLY A 446 36.27 11.96 25.07
C GLY A 446 36.49 13.37 25.63
N LYS A 447 35.79 14.37 25.11
CA LYS A 447 35.82 15.75 25.62
C LYS A 447 35.39 15.83 27.08
N ALA A 448 34.29 15.17 27.45
CA ALA A 448 33.80 15.14 28.82
C ALA A 448 34.77 14.42 29.79
N MET A 449 35.53 13.44 29.28
CA MET A 449 36.51 12.67 30.05
C MET A 449 37.95 13.23 29.96
N ASN A 450 38.13 14.39 29.31
CA ASN A 450 39.44 14.99 29.04
C ASN A 450 40.43 14.09 28.25
N ASP A 451 39.93 13.17 27.42
CA ASP A 451 40.71 12.32 26.52
C ASP A 451 40.90 13.01 25.16
N LEU A 452 41.87 13.92 25.08
CA LEU A 452 42.17 14.70 23.86
C LEU A 452 42.64 13.82 22.70
N GLU A 453 43.26 12.67 22.98
CA GLU A 453 43.70 11.73 21.94
C GLU A 453 42.49 11.15 21.21
N LEU A 454 41.48 10.68 21.96
CA LEU A 454 40.23 10.18 21.39
C LEU A 454 39.48 11.28 20.61
N VAL A 455 39.44 12.50 21.14
CA VAL A 455 38.82 13.66 20.47
C VAL A 455 39.47 13.93 19.12
N ASN A 456 40.81 14.06 19.08
CA ASN A 456 41.55 14.35 17.85
C ASN A 456 41.40 13.24 16.81
N LEU A 457 41.39 11.98 17.27
CA LEU A 457 41.21 10.82 16.41
C LEU A 457 39.83 10.83 15.74
N CYS A 458 38.77 11.07 16.52
CA CYS A 458 37.41 11.14 16.01
C CYS A 458 37.21 12.35 15.08
N LEU A 459 37.76 13.52 15.44
CA LEU A 459 37.71 14.72 14.60
C LEU A 459 38.32 14.46 13.22
N ARG A 460 39.45 13.76 13.14
CA ARG A 460 40.08 13.39 11.86
C ARG A 460 39.11 12.59 10.98
N GLU A 461 38.43 11.60 11.51
CA GLU A 461 37.50 10.77 10.72
C GLU A 461 36.20 11.50 10.35
N ILE A 462 35.74 12.43 11.19
CA ILE A 462 34.62 13.33 10.88
C ILE A 462 35.01 14.26 9.72
N ILE A 463 36.22 14.82 9.72
CA ILE A 463 36.75 15.65 8.63
C ILE A 463 36.94 14.83 7.36
N ASN A 464 37.41 13.58 7.46
CA ASN A 464 37.51 12.67 6.31
C ASN A 464 36.13 12.47 5.67
N SER A 465 35.09 12.29 6.47
CA SER A 465 33.71 12.15 6.00
C SER A 465 33.20 13.44 5.33
N ALA A 466 33.47 14.59 5.94
CA ALA A 466 33.15 15.89 5.35
C ALA A 466 33.87 16.13 4.00
N THR A 467 35.13 15.70 3.91
CA THR A 467 35.92 15.78 2.68
C THR A 467 35.36 14.86 1.61
N TYR A 468 35.01 13.61 1.95
CA TYR A 468 34.35 12.66 1.05
C TYR A 468 33.07 13.25 0.46
N PHE A 469 32.21 13.80 1.31
CA PHE A 469 30.96 14.45 0.89
C PHE A 469 31.14 15.78 0.14
N GLY A 470 32.32 16.38 0.25
CA GLY A 470 32.70 17.62 -0.42
C GLY A 470 33.25 17.45 -1.84
N GLN A 471 33.48 16.22 -2.30
CA GLN A 471 34.14 15.96 -3.60
C GLN A 471 33.24 16.18 -4.81
N ASN A 472 31.97 15.79 -4.74
CA ASN A 472 31.01 15.83 -5.85
C ASN A 472 29.60 16.14 -5.35
N VAL A 473 28.72 16.58 -6.26
CA VAL A 473 27.28 16.81 -5.99
C VAL A 473 26.51 15.48 -5.89
N ASP A 474 26.83 14.52 -6.75
CA ASP A 474 26.22 13.18 -6.73
C ASP A 474 27.27 12.15 -6.30
N ILE A 475 27.10 11.58 -5.11
CA ILE A 475 28.00 10.55 -4.55
C ILE A 475 27.35 9.18 -4.66
N TYR A 476 26.08 9.10 -4.29
CA TYR A 476 25.27 7.90 -4.38
C TYR A 476 24.17 8.07 -5.42
N SER A 477 23.94 7.02 -6.21
CA SER A 477 22.85 6.99 -7.22
C SER A 477 21.46 7.09 -6.59
N PHE A 478 21.34 6.77 -5.31
CA PHE A 478 20.09 6.79 -4.55
C PHE A 478 19.88 8.08 -3.75
N GLY A 479 20.76 9.09 -3.83
CA GLY A 479 20.66 10.35 -3.09
C GLY A 479 21.74 10.51 -2.02
N SER A 480 22.26 11.73 -1.85
CA SER A 480 23.48 12.00 -1.07
C SER A 480 23.31 13.01 0.07
N ASP A 481 22.10 13.52 0.31
CA ASP A 481 21.90 14.70 1.17
C ASP A 481 21.17 14.44 2.49
N GLU A 482 20.44 13.33 2.62
CA GLU A 482 19.59 13.07 3.79
C GLU A 482 20.36 12.83 5.10
N MET A 483 19.65 12.69 6.23
CA MET A 483 20.25 12.75 7.56
C MET A 483 21.03 11.49 7.94
N PHE A 484 20.63 10.31 7.49
CA PHE A 484 21.18 9.05 8.00
C PHE A 484 22.52 8.71 7.38
N VAL A 485 22.63 8.91 6.07
CA VAL A 485 23.74 8.49 5.21
C VAL A 485 24.32 9.65 4.39
N GLY A 486 23.67 10.81 4.34
CA GLY A 486 24.08 11.94 3.49
C GLY A 486 24.76 13.13 4.18
N ARG A 487 24.92 14.21 3.42
CA ARG A 487 25.57 15.48 3.83
C ARG A 487 24.93 16.11 5.07
N ALA A 488 23.60 16.03 5.21
CA ALA A 488 22.92 16.56 6.38
C ALA A 488 23.38 15.87 7.67
N GLY A 489 23.64 14.56 7.64
CA GLY A 489 24.23 13.82 8.76
C GLY A 489 25.61 14.35 9.17
N VAL A 490 26.45 14.75 8.22
CA VAL A 490 27.76 15.36 8.50
C VAL A 490 27.62 16.73 9.16
N LEU A 491 26.71 17.57 8.66
CA LEU A 491 26.44 18.86 9.29
C LEU A 491 25.94 18.68 10.72
N ILE A 492 25.07 17.70 10.95
CA ILE A 492 24.59 17.37 12.28
C ILE A 492 25.73 16.90 13.19
N ALA A 493 26.67 16.09 12.70
CA ALA A 493 27.86 15.72 13.46
C ALA A 493 28.63 16.95 13.95
N PHE A 494 28.90 17.93 13.07
CA PHE A 494 29.54 19.20 13.45
C PHE A 494 28.70 20.02 14.44
N ALA A 495 27.38 20.04 14.27
CA ALA A 495 26.49 20.77 15.17
C ALA A 495 26.51 20.15 16.58
N THR A 496 26.54 18.82 16.68
CA THR A 496 26.70 18.09 17.93
C THR A 496 28.05 18.40 18.58
N LEU A 497 29.16 18.35 17.83
CA LEU A 497 30.48 18.73 18.36
C LEU A 497 30.48 20.15 18.96
N ARG A 498 29.87 21.11 18.25
CA ARG A 498 29.72 22.50 18.72
C ARG A 498 28.90 22.59 20.00
N ALA A 499 27.80 21.83 20.10
CA ALA A 499 26.96 21.77 21.29
C ALA A 499 27.74 21.25 22.52
N PHE A 500 28.71 20.35 22.32
CA PHE A 500 29.60 19.85 23.37
C PHE A 500 30.89 20.66 23.53
N HIS A 501 30.92 21.91 23.06
CA HIS A 501 32.04 22.84 23.20
C HIS A 501 33.37 22.30 22.65
N ILE A 502 33.31 21.50 21.59
CA ILE A 502 34.47 21.14 20.77
C ILE A 502 34.61 22.23 19.69
N ASP A 503 35.81 22.79 19.56
CA ASP A 503 36.03 23.89 18.62
C ASP A 503 35.99 23.39 17.17
N ILE A 504 34.96 23.80 16.44
CA ILE A 504 34.78 23.47 15.02
C ILE A 504 35.14 24.63 14.09
N LYS A 505 35.52 25.80 14.62
CA LYS A 505 35.85 26.98 13.79
C LYS A 505 36.92 26.71 12.74
N PRO A 506 37.96 25.88 12.98
CA PRO A 506 38.95 25.53 11.96
C PRO A 506 38.35 24.83 10.73
N HIS A 507 37.12 24.31 10.83
CA HIS A 507 36.45 23.54 9.77
C HIS A 507 35.29 24.31 9.11
N ASN A 508 35.14 25.60 9.42
CA ASN A 508 34.07 26.44 8.90
C ASN A 508 33.99 26.45 7.36
N GLU A 509 35.13 26.46 6.65
CA GLU A 509 35.12 26.47 5.18
C GLU A 509 34.58 25.16 4.58
N VAL A 510 34.95 24.02 5.17
CA VAL A 510 34.38 22.71 4.79
C VAL A 510 32.87 22.66 5.07
N ILE A 511 32.44 23.21 6.22
CA ILE A 511 31.01 23.26 6.58
C ILE A 511 30.22 24.14 5.59
N LYS A 512 30.75 25.32 5.22
CA LYS A 512 30.14 26.20 4.20
C LYS A 512 30.06 25.51 2.84
N HIS A 513 31.12 24.81 2.45
CA HIS A 513 31.17 24.06 1.19
C HIS A 513 30.09 22.98 1.15
N LEU A 514 29.93 22.19 2.22
CA LEU A 514 28.86 21.20 2.32
C LEU A 514 27.46 21.83 2.24
N CYS A 515 27.24 22.97 2.91
CA CYS A 515 25.97 23.69 2.82
C CYS A 515 25.68 24.11 1.36
N SER A 516 26.70 24.62 0.67
CA SER A 516 26.59 25.04 -0.74
C SER A 516 26.26 23.85 -1.66
N LEU A 517 26.88 22.68 -1.43
CA LEU A 517 26.60 21.47 -2.20
C LEU A 517 25.18 20.94 -1.97
N ILE A 518 24.65 20.96 -0.74
CA ILE A 518 23.25 20.57 -0.48
C ILE A 518 22.29 21.47 -1.25
N ILE A 519 22.52 22.79 -1.24
CA ILE A 519 21.67 23.76 -1.93
C ILE A 519 21.77 23.55 -3.45
N LEU A 520 22.98 23.37 -3.98
CA LEU A 520 23.21 23.08 -5.40
C LEU A 520 22.50 21.79 -5.83
N SER A 521 22.72 20.68 -5.11
CA SER A 521 22.08 19.38 -5.33
C SER A 521 20.55 19.51 -5.36
N GLY A 522 19.97 20.12 -4.32
CA GLY A 522 18.52 20.29 -4.21
C GLY A 522 17.92 21.16 -5.30
N SER A 523 18.64 22.20 -5.74
CA SER A 523 18.21 23.08 -6.83
C SER A 523 18.24 22.36 -8.18
N GLN A 524 19.31 21.60 -8.45
CA GLN A 524 19.47 20.86 -9.70
C GLN A 524 18.41 19.77 -9.82
N TYR A 525 18.16 19.04 -8.74
CA TYR A 525 17.10 18.03 -8.72
C TYR A 525 15.71 18.67 -8.94
N SER A 526 15.42 19.79 -8.29
CA SER A 526 14.16 20.50 -8.47
C SER A 526 13.96 20.95 -9.92
N ILE A 527 14.99 21.55 -10.54
CA ILE A 527 14.95 21.97 -11.96
C ILE A 527 14.76 20.77 -12.88
N ALA A 528 15.55 19.70 -12.68
CA ALA A 528 15.49 18.50 -13.51
C ALA A 528 14.11 17.81 -13.47
N THR A 529 13.45 17.84 -12.30
CA THR A 529 12.12 17.25 -12.10
C THR A 529 10.96 18.23 -12.29
N ARG A 530 11.26 19.50 -12.64
CA ARG A 530 10.28 20.59 -12.74
C ARG A 530 9.42 20.74 -11.48
N HIS A 531 10.04 20.54 -10.32
CA HIS A 531 9.35 20.59 -9.04
C HIS A 531 9.05 22.04 -8.63
N LYS A 532 7.93 22.27 -7.93
CA LYS A 532 7.52 23.63 -7.49
C LYS A 532 8.33 24.16 -6.31
N CYS A 533 8.88 23.25 -5.51
CA CYS A 533 9.73 23.57 -4.37
C CYS A 533 11.16 23.89 -4.83
N PRO A 534 11.76 25.04 -4.49
CA PRO A 534 13.08 25.44 -4.99
C PRO A 534 14.19 24.43 -4.68
N LEU A 535 14.13 23.80 -3.51
CA LEU A 535 15.00 22.69 -3.15
C LEU A 535 14.14 21.43 -2.97
N MET A 536 14.49 20.37 -3.68
CA MET A 536 13.86 19.06 -3.52
C MET A 536 14.92 17.96 -3.62
N PHE A 537 14.68 16.85 -2.92
CA PHE A 537 15.64 15.76 -2.78
C PHE A 537 14.94 14.42 -2.95
N GLN A 538 15.70 13.39 -3.27
CA GLN A 538 15.22 12.01 -3.23
C GLN A 538 16.12 11.13 -2.38
N TYR A 539 15.55 10.04 -1.88
CA TYR A 539 16.28 8.91 -1.34
C TYR A 539 15.65 7.61 -1.84
N HIS A 540 16.45 6.74 -2.48
CA HIS A 540 15.98 5.51 -3.16
C HIS A 540 14.76 5.71 -4.08
N GLY A 541 14.76 6.78 -4.89
CA GLY A 541 13.67 7.06 -5.82
C GLY A 541 12.45 7.76 -5.21
N THR A 542 12.43 7.98 -3.89
CA THR A 542 11.31 8.61 -3.19
C THR A 542 11.67 10.02 -2.71
N GLN A 543 10.79 10.98 -2.95
CA GLN A 543 10.90 12.36 -2.45
C GLN A 543 10.32 12.45 -1.03
N TYR A 544 11.09 11.98 -0.05
CA TYR A 544 10.69 12.04 1.35
C TYR A 544 10.68 13.48 1.87
N LEU A 545 9.73 13.77 2.75
CA LEU A 545 9.58 15.09 3.38
C LEU A 545 10.01 15.10 4.85
N GLY A 546 9.95 13.95 5.54
CA GLY A 546 10.21 13.82 6.97
C GLY A 546 11.67 14.07 7.43
N ALA A 547 11.91 14.01 8.74
CA ALA A 547 13.19 14.39 9.33
C ALA A 547 14.33 13.38 9.10
N ALA A 548 14.01 12.10 8.91
CA ALA A 548 15.01 11.06 8.70
C ALA A 548 15.59 11.12 7.27
N HIS A 549 14.76 10.83 6.27
CA HIS A 549 15.23 10.66 4.89
C HIS A 549 14.87 11.83 3.97
N GLY A 550 14.30 12.90 4.51
CA GLY A 550 13.58 13.89 3.71
C GLY A 550 14.00 15.33 3.93
N VAL A 551 13.26 16.22 3.25
CA VAL A 551 13.51 17.66 3.20
C VAL A 551 13.61 18.29 4.59
N VAL A 552 12.78 17.86 5.55
CA VAL A 552 12.81 18.41 6.92
C VAL A 552 14.20 18.27 7.55
N GLY A 553 14.80 17.09 7.48
CA GLY A 553 16.11 16.84 8.08
C GLY A 553 17.23 17.62 7.39
N ILE A 554 17.17 17.69 6.06
CA ILE A 554 18.17 18.36 5.21
C ILE A 554 18.16 19.87 5.47
N ILE A 555 16.98 20.50 5.40
CA ILE A 555 16.86 21.94 5.62
C ILE A 555 17.16 22.29 7.07
N TYR A 556 16.76 21.44 8.03
CA TYR A 556 17.12 21.63 9.43
C TYR A 556 18.63 21.71 9.62
N ALA A 557 19.39 20.80 9.00
CA ALA A 557 20.85 20.78 9.05
C ALA A 557 21.47 22.05 8.46
N LEU A 558 20.94 22.59 7.36
CA LEU A 558 21.37 23.88 6.80
C LEU A 558 21.15 25.03 7.79
N LEU A 559 19.98 25.07 8.46
CA LEU A 559 19.65 26.14 9.40
C LEU A 559 20.51 26.09 10.68
N LEU A 560 21.10 24.94 11.03
CA LEU A 560 22.07 24.86 12.15
C LEU A 560 23.33 25.69 11.90
N PHE A 561 23.65 25.98 10.64
CA PHE A 561 24.81 26.80 10.24
C PHE A 561 24.40 28.07 9.50
N TRP A 562 23.15 28.52 9.69
CA TRP A 562 22.60 29.70 9.03
C TRP A 562 23.53 30.92 9.11
N ASP A 563 24.07 31.23 10.29
CA ASP A 563 25.00 32.37 10.48
C ASP A 563 26.32 32.26 9.71
N LEU A 564 26.70 31.04 9.30
CA LEU A 564 27.97 30.76 8.66
C LEU A 564 27.92 30.88 7.14
N TRP A 565 26.79 30.52 6.51
CA TRP A 565 26.65 30.48 5.04
C TRP A 565 25.62 31.47 4.48
N ARG A 566 24.74 32.05 5.31
CA ARG A 566 23.92 33.19 4.87
C ARG A 566 24.90 34.34 4.57
N GLU A 567 25.08 34.70 3.31
CA GLU A 567 25.82 35.93 3.02
C GLU A 567 25.12 37.12 3.69
N GLU A 568 25.86 38.21 3.93
CA GLU A 568 25.46 39.28 4.85
C GLU A 568 24.06 39.85 4.54
N HIS A 569 23.56 39.79 3.29
CA HIS A 569 22.24 40.27 2.88
C HIS A 569 21.46 39.34 1.89
N GLY A 570 21.02 38.15 2.33
CA GLY A 570 19.84 37.49 1.72
C GLY A 570 19.96 37.09 0.24
N GLY A 571 21.07 36.44 -0.15
CA GLY A 571 21.26 35.89 -1.49
C GLY A 571 20.23 34.81 -1.89
N GLU A 572 20.25 34.42 -3.16
CA GLU A 572 19.28 33.48 -3.76
C GLU A 572 19.15 32.16 -2.97
N SER A 573 20.28 31.59 -2.53
CA SER A 573 20.30 30.37 -1.70
C SER A 573 19.50 30.49 -0.41
N ALA A 574 19.60 31.63 0.29
CA ALA A 574 18.84 31.89 1.52
C ALA A 574 17.33 32.01 1.24
N ARG A 575 16.95 32.64 0.12
CA ARG A 575 15.57 32.72 -0.35
C ARG A 575 15.00 31.34 -0.67
N MET A 576 15.74 30.52 -1.43
CA MET A 576 15.33 29.16 -1.80
C MET A 576 15.09 28.27 -0.58
N VAL A 577 15.93 28.37 0.45
CA VAL A 577 15.77 27.63 1.70
C VAL A 577 14.49 28.05 2.43
N ARG A 578 14.23 29.36 2.57
CA ARG A 578 13.00 29.84 3.22
C ARG A 578 11.75 29.45 2.44
N GLU A 579 11.76 29.65 1.13
CA GLU A 579 10.64 29.27 0.24
C GLU A 579 10.35 27.77 0.29
N THR A 580 11.39 26.93 0.44
CA THR A 580 11.23 25.48 0.64
C THR A 580 10.47 25.18 1.94
N VAL A 581 10.82 25.83 3.05
CA VAL A 581 10.09 25.65 4.33
C VAL A 581 8.64 26.15 4.22
N ASP A 582 8.42 27.25 3.53
CA ASP A 582 7.08 27.82 3.32
C ASP A 582 6.19 26.88 2.48
N ILE A 583 6.75 26.27 1.44
CA ILE A 583 6.04 25.28 0.62
C ILE A 583 5.75 23.99 1.39
N LEU A 584 6.67 23.54 2.25
CA LEU A 584 6.39 22.42 3.17
C LEU A 584 5.15 22.69 4.00
N LEU A 585 5.09 23.88 4.61
CA LEU A 585 3.98 24.28 5.47
C LEU A 585 2.66 24.46 4.70
N ASP A 586 2.69 25.06 3.51
CA ASP A 586 1.49 25.40 2.74
C ASP A 586 0.90 24.21 1.95
N ARG A 587 1.75 23.32 1.43
CA ARG A 587 1.30 22.28 0.47
C ARG A 587 1.30 20.86 1.02
N TYR A 588 2.16 20.57 2.00
CA TYR A 588 2.42 19.20 2.44
C TYR A 588 2.03 18.95 3.89
N THR A 589 1.70 20.00 4.63
CA THR A 589 1.21 19.92 6.01
C THR A 589 -0.32 20.04 6.03
N SER A 590 -0.99 19.13 6.72
CA SER A 590 -2.43 19.16 6.92
C SER A 590 -2.85 20.24 7.90
N ASP A 591 -4.14 20.63 7.88
CA ASP A 591 -4.70 21.68 8.72
C ASP A 591 -4.50 21.45 10.23
N ASP A 592 -4.41 20.19 10.65
CA ASP A 592 -4.15 19.80 12.04
C ASP A 592 -2.66 19.74 12.41
N GLY A 593 -1.76 20.04 11.47
CA GLY A 593 -0.32 20.13 11.67
C GLY A 593 0.48 18.87 11.38
N ASN A 594 -0.08 17.85 10.68
CA ASN A 594 0.70 16.69 10.27
C ASN A 594 1.41 16.89 8.93
N LEU A 595 2.63 16.38 8.78
CA LEU A 595 3.36 16.40 7.52
C LEU A 595 3.25 15.03 6.83
N ILE A 596 2.87 15.01 5.55
CA ILE A 596 2.83 13.74 4.80
C ILE A 596 4.25 13.17 4.61
N PRO A 597 4.42 11.83 4.49
CA PRO A 597 5.75 11.22 4.45
C PRO A 597 6.55 11.56 3.18
N ALA A 598 5.90 11.59 2.01
CA ALA A 598 6.51 11.89 0.71
C ALA A 598 5.57 12.68 -0.21
N THR A 599 6.11 13.34 -1.24
CA THR A 599 5.33 14.20 -2.17
C THR A 599 4.25 13.45 -2.97
N GLY A 600 4.42 12.14 -3.19
CA GLY A 600 3.46 11.27 -3.88
C GLY A 600 2.32 10.75 -3.00
N ASP A 601 2.39 10.96 -1.69
CA ASP A 601 1.38 10.47 -0.76
C ASP A 601 0.16 11.40 -0.75
N ARG A 602 -1.02 10.80 -0.55
CA ARG A 602 -2.23 11.58 -0.22
C ARG A 602 -2.23 11.88 1.27
N VAL A 603 -2.79 13.03 1.66
CA VAL A 603 -3.04 13.35 3.06
C VAL A 603 -3.89 12.22 3.67
N PRO A 604 -3.36 11.47 4.67
CA PRO A 604 -4.09 10.38 5.27
C PRO A 604 -5.30 10.92 6.04
N GLN A 605 -6.40 10.16 6.09
CA GLN A 605 -7.52 10.53 6.96
C GLN A 605 -7.05 10.50 8.43
N PRO A 606 -7.47 11.47 9.26
CA PRO A 606 -7.17 11.48 10.68
C PRO A 606 -7.52 10.14 11.36
N GLY A 607 -6.54 9.54 12.05
CA GLY A 607 -6.71 8.26 12.76
C GLY A 607 -6.61 7.01 11.88
N SER A 608 -6.37 7.17 10.58
CA SER A 608 -6.18 6.03 9.67
C SER A 608 -4.88 5.25 9.94
N ASP A 609 -4.83 4.03 9.44
CA ASP A 609 -3.65 3.16 9.47
C ASP A 609 -2.53 3.63 8.52
N ARG A 610 -2.72 4.74 7.79
CA ARG A 610 -1.70 5.39 6.96
C ARG A 610 -1.13 6.65 7.60
N GLU A 611 -1.72 7.11 8.70
CA GLU A 611 -1.27 8.31 9.39
C GLU A 611 0.03 8.05 10.16
N LEU A 612 1.10 8.76 9.80
CA LEU A 612 2.38 8.72 10.51
C LEU A 612 2.54 10.01 11.32
N ILE A 613 2.71 9.87 12.64
CA ILE A 613 3.00 10.98 13.56
C ILE A 613 4.32 10.66 14.26
N HIS A 614 5.36 10.46 13.46
CA HIS A 614 6.66 9.98 13.90
C HIS A 614 7.72 11.08 13.77
N TRP A 615 8.86 10.90 14.43
CA TRP A 615 10.02 11.76 14.20
C TRP A 615 10.55 11.57 12.77
N CYS A 616 10.66 10.33 12.30
CA CYS A 616 11.14 10.07 10.95
C CYS A 616 10.20 10.60 9.86
N HIS A 617 8.88 10.48 10.06
CA HIS A 617 7.84 10.88 9.11
C HIS A 617 6.59 11.38 9.87
N GLY A 618 6.29 12.67 9.76
CA GLY A 618 5.13 13.30 10.40
C GLY A 618 5.47 14.49 11.30
N ALA A 619 4.47 14.93 12.06
CA ALA A 619 4.53 16.13 12.89
C ALA A 619 5.68 16.14 13.91
N SER A 620 5.99 15.00 14.54
CA SER A 620 7.04 14.91 15.58
C SER A 620 8.44 15.20 15.01
N GLY A 621 8.63 15.01 13.70
CA GLY A 621 9.84 15.44 12.97
C GLY A 621 9.70 16.84 12.40
N ALA A 622 8.55 17.20 11.81
CA ALA A 622 8.37 18.51 11.18
C ALA A 622 8.57 19.67 12.18
N ILE A 623 8.14 19.48 13.43
CA ILE A 623 8.22 20.49 14.49
C ILE A 623 9.66 21.01 14.75
N ILE A 624 10.70 20.17 14.57
CA ILE A 624 12.09 20.60 14.79
C ILE A 624 12.53 21.63 13.75
N LEU A 625 12.12 21.45 12.49
CA LEU A 625 12.40 22.40 11.43
C LEU A 625 11.64 23.70 11.66
N TYR A 626 10.35 23.65 11.97
CA TYR A 626 9.55 24.85 12.21
C TYR A 626 10.05 25.65 13.41
N ALA A 627 10.46 24.99 14.49
CA ALA A 627 11.04 25.67 15.64
C ALA A 627 12.34 26.40 15.25
N LYS A 628 13.20 25.75 14.45
CA LYS A 628 14.44 26.35 13.97
C LYS A 628 14.21 27.48 12.98
N ALA A 629 13.24 27.33 12.08
CA ALA A 629 12.79 28.37 11.16
C ALA A 629 12.28 29.60 11.91
N PHE A 630 11.45 29.40 12.94
CA PHE A 630 11.01 30.48 13.82
C PHE A 630 12.19 31.19 14.48
N ARG A 631 13.18 30.44 14.96
CA ARG A 631 14.40 31.04 15.54
C ARG A 631 15.23 31.85 14.57
N VAL A 632 15.30 31.40 13.32
CA VAL A 632 16.13 32.02 12.29
C VAL A 632 15.46 33.27 11.71
N TRP A 633 14.15 33.19 11.44
CA TRP A 633 13.42 34.25 10.73
C TRP A 633 12.46 35.05 11.60
N ASN A 634 12.20 34.63 12.84
CA ASN A 634 11.28 35.26 13.79
C ASN A 634 9.87 35.50 13.22
N ASP A 635 9.41 34.62 12.33
CA ASP A 635 8.11 34.71 11.68
C ASP A 635 7.09 33.82 12.42
N ALA A 636 6.04 34.45 12.95
CA ALA A 636 5.06 33.80 13.82
C ALA A 636 4.34 32.60 13.18
N LYS A 637 4.31 32.50 11.85
CA LYS A 637 3.70 31.36 11.15
C LYS A 637 4.39 30.03 11.50
N TYR A 638 5.71 30.04 11.72
CA TYR A 638 6.44 28.82 12.06
C TYR A 638 6.17 28.40 13.51
N LEU A 639 5.99 29.36 14.43
CA LEU A 639 5.59 29.03 15.80
C LEU A 639 4.17 28.44 15.85
N LYS A 640 3.24 29.01 15.09
CA LYS A 640 1.89 28.44 14.94
C LYS A 640 1.92 27.02 14.36
N ALA A 641 2.81 26.76 13.40
CA ALA A 641 3.03 25.41 12.88
C ALA A 641 3.54 24.46 13.98
N CYS A 642 4.47 24.91 14.84
CA CYS A 642 4.91 24.12 16.00
C CYS A 642 3.76 23.80 16.97
N GLU A 643 2.91 24.78 17.28
CA GLU A 643 1.73 24.59 18.13
C GLU A 643 0.74 23.58 17.52
N ALA A 644 0.50 23.65 16.20
CA ALA A 644 -0.34 22.70 15.50
C ALA A 644 0.23 21.27 15.59
N CYS A 645 1.52 21.09 15.28
CA CYS A 645 2.21 19.82 15.44
C CYS A 645 2.10 19.30 16.88
N ALA A 646 2.39 20.12 17.88
CA ALA A 646 2.36 19.71 19.28
C ALA A 646 0.94 19.34 19.74
N ASN A 647 -0.09 20.07 19.32
CA ASN A 647 -1.48 19.74 19.64
C ASN A 647 -1.95 18.45 18.97
N LEU A 648 -1.51 18.18 17.73
CA LEU A 648 -1.73 16.89 17.08
C LEU A 648 -1.07 15.75 17.84
N ILE A 649 0.21 15.91 18.19
CA ILE A 649 0.98 14.92 18.96
C ILE A 649 0.33 14.69 20.34
N TRP A 650 -0.22 15.72 20.98
CA TRP A 650 -0.96 15.57 22.23
C TRP A 650 -2.19 14.69 22.09
N ARG A 651 -2.91 14.81 20.98
CA ARG A 651 -4.11 13.99 20.71
C ARG A 651 -3.77 12.57 20.26
N ARG A 652 -2.75 12.40 19.43
CA ARG A 652 -2.53 11.18 18.63
C ARG A 652 -1.08 10.69 18.57
N GLY A 653 -0.18 11.30 19.32
CA GLY A 653 1.24 10.98 19.34
C GLY A 653 1.64 9.87 20.33
N PHE A 654 0.70 9.28 21.06
CA PHE A 654 1.00 8.17 21.97
C PHE A 654 0.96 6.83 21.21
N LEU A 655 2.06 6.48 20.55
CA LEU A 655 2.08 5.48 19.48
C LEU A 655 2.02 4.04 19.99
N LYS A 656 1.23 3.19 19.31
CA LYS A 656 1.25 1.72 19.48
C LYS A 656 2.52 1.08 18.93
N LYS A 657 3.33 1.83 18.17
CA LYS A 657 4.52 1.27 17.50
C LYS A 657 5.66 0.94 18.47
N GLY A 658 5.72 1.60 19.62
CA GLY A 658 6.71 1.30 20.66
C GLY A 658 7.19 2.54 21.42
N PRO A 659 8.20 2.37 22.29
CA PRO A 659 8.59 3.41 23.22
C PRO A 659 9.69 4.35 22.70
N GLY A 660 10.42 3.99 21.63
CA GLY A 660 11.65 4.67 21.19
C GLY A 660 11.49 6.07 20.56
N ILE A 661 12.60 6.63 20.08
CA ILE A 661 12.69 8.02 19.56
C ILE A 661 12.18 8.15 18.12
N CYS A 662 12.54 7.23 17.22
CA CYS A 662 12.32 7.42 15.78
C CYS A 662 10.83 7.47 15.41
N HIS A 663 10.04 6.60 16.04
CA HIS A 663 8.62 6.41 15.75
C HIS A 663 7.89 5.79 16.95
N GLY A 664 8.24 6.26 18.15
CA GLY A 664 7.66 5.83 19.41
C GLY A 664 7.32 6.99 20.33
N VAL A 665 6.85 6.65 21.53
CA VAL A 665 6.36 7.61 22.52
C VAL A 665 7.43 8.63 22.95
N ALA A 666 8.69 8.21 23.10
CA ALA A 666 9.77 9.13 23.46
C ALA A 666 9.96 10.22 22.39
N GLY A 667 9.94 9.87 21.11
CA GLY A 667 10.04 10.82 20.00
C GLY A 667 8.92 11.86 20.00
N SER A 668 7.69 11.41 20.24
CA SER A 668 6.54 12.29 20.43
C SER A 668 6.69 13.19 21.65
N GLY A 669 7.19 12.65 22.77
CA GLY A 669 7.43 13.40 24.00
C GLY A 669 8.46 14.52 23.84
N TYR A 670 9.51 14.30 23.05
CA TYR A 670 10.52 15.33 22.74
C TYR A 670 9.93 16.56 22.05
N ALA A 671 8.84 16.43 21.28
CA ALA A 671 8.17 17.58 20.68
C ALA A 671 7.66 18.56 21.75
N PHE A 672 7.22 18.06 22.90
CA PHE A 672 6.77 18.89 24.02
C PHE A 672 7.94 19.52 24.78
N LEU A 673 9.04 18.78 24.98
CA LEU A 673 10.26 19.37 25.56
C LEU A 673 10.79 20.51 24.69
N LEU A 674 10.77 20.34 23.36
CA LEU A 674 11.11 21.39 22.41
C LEU A 674 10.19 22.62 22.57
N MET A 675 8.87 22.43 22.65
CA MET A 675 7.92 23.53 22.87
C MET A 675 8.13 24.22 24.21
N HIS A 676 8.38 23.48 25.29
CA HIS A 676 8.69 24.05 26.60
C HIS A 676 9.93 24.93 26.53
N ARG A 677 11.01 24.45 25.91
CA ARG A 677 12.24 25.24 25.73
C ARG A 677 11.95 26.47 24.88
N LEU A 678 11.24 26.33 23.77
CA LEU A 678 10.97 27.40 22.82
C LEU A 678 10.11 28.54 23.42
N THR A 679 9.08 28.19 24.19
CA THR A 679 8.06 29.13 24.69
C THR A 679 8.27 29.53 26.15
N GLY A 680 8.93 28.68 26.94
CA GLY A 680 9.00 28.81 28.39
C GLY A 680 7.72 28.39 29.13
N GLU A 681 6.67 27.96 28.44
CA GLU A 681 5.40 27.60 29.07
C GLU A 681 5.47 26.22 29.74
N GLN A 682 5.00 26.14 30.98
CA GLN A 682 5.06 24.94 31.81
C GLN A 682 4.18 23.81 31.28
N VAL A 683 3.04 24.14 30.63
CA VAL A 683 2.08 23.16 30.10
C VAL A 683 2.74 22.15 29.15
N TRP A 684 3.75 22.57 28.38
CA TRP A 684 4.46 21.67 27.47
C TRP A 684 5.33 20.68 28.23
N LEU A 685 6.00 21.12 29.29
CA LEU A 685 6.76 20.20 30.15
C LEU A 685 5.82 19.20 30.83
N ASP A 686 4.66 19.65 31.30
CA ASP A 686 3.67 18.77 31.92
C ASP A 686 3.16 17.70 30.93
N ARG A 687 2.96 18.05 29.66
CA ARG A 687 2.62 17.10 28.59
C ARG A 687 3.73 16.09 28.31
N ALA A 688 4.99 16.52 28.34
CA ALA A 688 6.13 15.61 28.22
C ALA A 688 6.16 14.60 29.38
N ILE A 689 5.97 15.07 30.61
CA ILE A 689 5.93 14.24 31.81
C ILE A 689 4.74 13.27 31.78
N ALA A 690 3.57 13.71 31.29
CA ALA A 690 2.41 12.84 31.11
C ALA A 690 2.70 11.68 30.15
N PHE A 691 3.43 11.92 29.05
CA PHE A 691 3.88 10.87 28.13
C PHE A 691 4.86 9.91 28.82
N ALA A 692 5.77 10.42 29.65
CA ALA A 692 6.68 9.59 30.44
C ALA A 692 5.93 8.70 31.45
N ALA A 693 4.95 9.28 32.16
CA ALA A 693 4.11 8.58 33.14
C ALA A 693 3.26 7.49 32.50
N LEU A 694 2.63 7.79 31.36
CA LEU A 694 1.79 6.82 30.66
C LEU A 694 2.62 5.63 30.16
N GLN A 695 3.83 5.87 29.66
CA GLN A 695 4.72 4.81 29.18
C GLN A 695 5.13 3.81 30.27
N GLN A 696 5.03 4.18 31.55
CA GLN A 696 5.31 3.29 32.69
C GLN A 696 4.13 2.37 33.07
N GLN A 697 2.93 2.63 32.55
CA GLN A 697 1.76 1.83 32.91
C GLN A 697 1.83 0.42 32.28
N PRO A 698 1.66 -0.66 33.06
CA PRO A 698 1.69 -2.03 32.53
C PRO A 698 0.61 -2.33 31.46
N SER A 699 -0.47 -1.56 31.44
CA SER A 699 -1.52 -1.65 30.42
C SER A 699 -1.02 -1.18 29.03
N ILE A 700 -0.05 -0.27 28.99
CA ILE A 700 0.49 0.28 27.74
C ILE A 700 1.40 -0.70 27.03
N SER A 701 2.25 -1.44 27.78
CA SER A 701 3.14 -2.43 27.17
C SER A 701 2.39 -3.54 26.43
N LYS A 702 1.16 -3.88 26.87
CA LYS A 702 0.28 -4.85 26.19
C LYS A 702 -0.33 -4.32 24.89
N GLN A 703 -0.41 -2.99 24.73
CA GLN A 703 -0.98 -2.34 23.55
C GLN A 703 0.08 -1.91 22.54
N GLN A 704 1.35 -1.86 22.95
CA GLN A 704 2.48 -1.53 22.10
C GLN A 704 3.06 -2.77 21.42
N ARG A 705 3.54 -2.59 20.19
CA ARG A 705 4.33 -3.59 19.47
C ARG A 705 5.74 -3.64 20.06
N GLN A 706 6.35 -4.82 20.05
CA GLN A 706 7.75 -4.96 20.38
C GLN A 706 8.61 -4.40 19.23
N PRO A 707 9.55 -3.48 19.48
CA PRO A 707 10.48 -3.01 18.46
C PRO A 707 11.42 -4.13 17.99
N ASP A 708 11.90 -4.06 16.75
CA ASP A 708 12.88 -5.03 16.22
C ASP A 708 14.17 -5.02 17.04
N HIS A 709 14.54 -3.84 17.55
CA HIS A 709 15.68 -3.65 18.45
C HIS A 709 15.22 -3.04 19.79
N PRO A 710 14.67 -3.84 20.72
CA PRO A 710 13.99 -3.33 21.93
C PRO A 710 14.83 -2.48 22.88
N LEU A 711 16.16 -2.60 22.83
CA LEU A 711 17.11 -1.93 23.73
C LEU A 711 17.91 -0.82 23.04
N SER A 712 17.63 -0.53 21.77
CA SER A 712 18.37 0.48 21.01
C SER A 712 17.94 1.90 21.34
N LEU A 713 18.73 2.87 20.87
CA LEU A 713 18.49 4.30 21.10
C LEU A 713 17.28 4.81 20.31
N TYR A 714 17.15 4.45 19.03
CA TYR A 714 16.11 5.03 18.18
C TYR A 714 14.82 4.22 18.13
N GLU A 715 14.85 2.91 18.33
CA GLU A 715 13.64 2.06 18.30
C GLU A 715 13.19 1.62 19.69
N GLY A 716 14.15 1.47 20.61
CA GLY A 716 13.98 0.82 21.89
C GLY A 716 14.02 1.72 23.12
N SER A 717 14.14 1.05 24.27
CA SER A 717 14.06 1.65 25.60
C SER A 717 15.26 2.54 25.97
N ALA A 718 16.40 2.44 25.28
CA ALA A 718 17.52 3.34 25.54
C ALA A 718 17.17 4.78 25.14
N GLY A 719 16.40 4.96 24.06
CA GLY A 719 15.82 6.26 23.71
C GLY A 719 14.83 6.79 24.74
N THR A 720 14.04 5.90 25.33
CA THR A 720 13.12 6.23 26.41
C THR A 720 13.86 6.68 27.67
N ALA A 721 14.97 6.02 28.02
CA ALA A 721 15.82 6.42 29.15
C ALA A 721 16.35 7.85 28.97
N CYS A 722 16.82 8.18 27.76
CA CYS A 722 17.22 9.53 27.41
C CYS A 722 16.08 10.54 27.60
N PHE A 723 14.89 10.22 27.12
CA PHE A 723 13.71 11.08 27.27
C PHE A 723 13.37 11.33 28.74
N TYR A 724 13.46 10.31 29.60
CA TYR A 724 13.24 10.47 31.05
C TYR A 724 14.28 11.38 31.71
N ALA A 725 15.56 11.22 31.36
CA ALA A 725 16.61 12.12 31.85
C ALA A 725 16.43 13.56 31.37
N ASP A 726 15.94 13.75 30.15
CA ASP A 726 15.68 15.09 29.61
C ASP A 726 14.43 15.73 30.22
N CYS A 727 13.41 14.95 30.60
CA CYS A 727 12.28 15.43 31.39
C CYS A 727 12.69 15.82 32.83
N SER A 728 13.65 15.13 33.44
CA SER A 728 14.13 15.49 34.79
C SER A 728 14.96 16.77 34.79
N LYS A 729 15.67 17.05 33.69
CA LYS A 729 16.47 18.26 33.47
C LYS A 729 16.12 18.96 32.15
N PRO A 730 14.92 19.55 32.04
CA PRO A 730 14.37 20.06 30.77
C PRO A 730 15.16 21.23 30.17
N SER A 731 16.04 21.86 30.94
CA SER A 731 16.85 22.99 30.50
C SER A 731 18.17 22.62 29.81
N GLU A 732 18.64 21.38 29.93
CA GLU A 732 19.90 20.92 29.32
C GLU A 732 19.70 20.50 27.85
N HIS A 733 20.79 20.21 27.12
CA HIS A 733 20.73 19.63 25.77
C HIS A 733 19.99 18.28 25.78
N ASP A 734 19.38 17.89 24.66
CA ASP A 734 18.78 16.57 24.53
C ASP A 734 19.79 15.49 24.17
N ALA A 735 19.39 14.22 24.30
CA ALA A 735 20.28 13.09 24.00
C ALA A 735 20.61 12.92 22.53
N THR A 736 19.79 13.46 21.64
CA THR A 736 20.03 13.33 20.20
C THR A 736 21.04 14.36 19.71
N GLY A 737 21.27 15.44 20.46
CA GLY A 737 22.03 16.61 20.00
C GLY A 737 21.31 17.37 18.87
N LEU A 738 20.09 16.93 18.50
CA LEU A 738 19.31 17.46 17.39
C LEU A 738 18.30 18.50 17.86
N GLN A 739 18.08 18.72 19.15
CA GLN A 739 17.15 19.75 19.62
C GLN A 739 17.86 20.82 20.46
N MET A 740 17.32 22.03 20.40
CA MET A 740 17.84 23.20 21.11
C MET A 740 17.90 22.95 22.63
N ASN A 741 18.92 23.51 23.30
CA ASN A 741 18.96 23.59 24.76
C ASN A 741 18.20 24.82 25.29
N ALA A 742 18.00 24.94 26.61
CA ALA A 742 17.29 26.10 27.17
C ALA A 742 18.13 27.37 27.30
N GLU A 743 19.45 27.34 27.10
CA GLU A 743 20.27 28.56 27.08
C GLU A 743 20.12 29.29 25.73
N GLU A 744 20.14 28.54 24.64
CA GLU A 744 19.74 28.97 23.31
C GLU A 744 18.29 29.50 23.37
N ALA A 745 17.39 28.77 24.03
CA ALA A 745 15.98 29.14 24.18
C ALA A 745 15.72 30.39 25.06
N ARG A 746 16.44 30.55 26.17
CA ARG A 746 16.35 31.73 27.06
C ARG A 746 16.68 33.06 26.36
N ARG A 747 17.63 33.05 25.41
CA ARG A 747 17.91 34.25 24.58
C ARG A 747 16.70 34.71 23.74
N LEU A 748 15.71 33.84 23.54
CA LEU A 748 14.48 34.10 22.78
C LEU A 748 13.30 34.50 23.68
N ALA A 749 13.17 33.91 24.88
CA ALA A 749 12.08 34.20 25.82
C ALA A 749 12.04 35.68 26.26
N LEU A 750 13.20 36.34 26.36
CA LEU A 750 13.31 37.79 26.56
C LEU A 750 12.77 38.63 25.39
N HIS A 751 12.64 38.04 24.20
CA HIS A 751 12.07 38.66 23.00
C HIS A 751 10.57 38.32 22.85
N TYR A 752 10.15 37.12 23.25
CA TYR A 752 8.77 36.66 23.21
C TYR A 752 7.86 37.38 24.22
N SER A 753 8.36 37.66 25.43
CA SER A 753 7.59 38.42 26.43
C SER A 753 7.23 39.84 25.95
N LYS A 754 8.04 40.44 25.05
CA LYS A 754 7.74 41.72 24.40
C LYS A 754 6.61 41.63 23.38
N LEU A 755 6.48 40.52 22.65
CA LEU A 755 5.43 40.32 21.64
C LEU A 755 4.06 40.01 22.27
N CYS A 756 4.03 39.24 23.37
CA CYS A 756 2.79 38.96 24.09
C CYS A 756 2.29 40.16 24.90
N TYR A 757 3.18 41.07 25.34
CA TYR A 757 2.76 42.29 26.06
C TYR A 757 2.01 43.28 25.14
N ASP A 758 2.39 43.35 23.86
CA ASP A 758 1.81 44.31 22.89
C ASP A 758 0.43 43.87 22.37
N GLN A 759 0.04 42.60 22.58
CA GLN A 759 -1.31 42.10 22.27
C GLN A 759 -2.31 42.23 23.43
N SER A 760 -1.91 42.77 24.59
CA SER A 760 -2.80 42.93 25.75
C SER A 760 -3.59 44.25 25.81
N LYS A 761 -3.53 45.09 24.76
CA LYS A 761 -4.42 46.27 24.67
C LYS A 761 -5.80 45.85 24.15
N PRO A 762 -6.89 46.11 24.90
CA PRO A 762 -8.23 45.76 24.44
C PRO A 762 -8.65 46.72 23.32
N SER A 763 -8.60 46.25 22.07
CA SER A 763 -9.22 46.97 20.95
C SER A 763 -10.68 46.53 20.78
N ALA A 764 -11.53 47.54 20.61
CA ALA A 764 -12.98 47.48 20.63
C ALA A 764 -13.61 46.39 19.76
N THR A 765 -14.59 45.72 20.37
CA THR A 765 -15.83 45.19 19.77
C THR A 765 -16.03 45.46 18.27
N ARG A 766 -15.89 44.43 17.43
CA ARG A 766 -16.59 44.35 16.14
C ARG A 766 -17.58 43.19 16.15
N LYS A 767 -18.85 43.59 16.14
CA LYS A 767 -20.04 42.75 16.01
C LYS A 767 -19.98 41.90 14.75
N PHE A 768 -20.42 40.66 14.89
CA PHE A 768 -20.87 39.78 13.83
C PHE A 768 -21.92 40.48 12.95
N GLY A 769 -21.69 40.52 11.64
CA GLY A 769 -22.64 40.94 10.63
C GLY A 769 -23.00 39.75 9.73
N ILE A 770 -24.19 39.22 9.96
CA ILE A 770 -24.87 38.20 9.15
C ILE A 770 -25.22 38.84 7.80
N TYR A 771 -24.80 38.23 6.69
CA TYR A 771 -25.20 38.61 5.33
C TYR A 771 -26.48 37.86 4.93
N THR A 772 -27.58 38.59 4.78
CA THR A 772 -28.75 38.16 4.00
C THR A 772 -29.21 39.31 3.10
N GLY A 773 -29.24 39.07 1.79
CA GLY A 773 -30.31 39.57 0.90
C GLY A 773 -30.05 40.80 0.02
N PHE A 774 -29.87 40.51 -1.28
CA PHE A 774 -30.56 41.06 -2.47
C PHE A 774 -30.51 42.54 -2.91
N ALA A 775 -30.37 42.62 -4.25
CA ALA A 775 -30.87 43.61 -5.24
C ALA A 775 -29.95 44.75 -5.67
N GLY A 776 -29.62 44.73 -6.97
CA GLY A 776 -28.83 45.68 -7.74
C GLY A 776 -28.28 45.02 -8.99
#